data_AF-A0A6F8SLQ5-F1
#
_entry.id   AF-A0A6F8SLQ5-F1
#
_cell.length_a   1.000
_cell.length_b   1.000
_cell.length_c   1.000
_cell.angle_alpha   90.00
_cell.angle_beta   90.00
_cell.angle_gamma   90.00
#
_symmetry.space_group_name_H-M   'P 1'
#
loop_
_entity.id
_entity.type
_entity.pdbx_description
1 polymer ?
#
loop_
_entity_poly.entity_id
_entity_poly.type
_entity_poly.pdbx_seq_one_letter_code
_entity_poly.pdbx_strand_id
1 'polypeptide(L)'
;MAPHRSVHAFTARFFPHSSVSLRWAVAAFALLAALCWASPAWAADSAVFASGAGTEADPYLIANASQLAAFRDAVNAGDDYDGKYVALGADIDLESAERTPIGVGTRKSSGIAEGSTPFAGTFDGAGHVISGLKIASTQGADFAIGLFGILDGATVKNLTVADAEVTVPQSELAGILCGMMANDATASGVSVSGSVAGKAGVGGIAGRMTLSGTIENCENSASVAAADGVGNAGGIVGAAYYTTPTGRMAITGCRNSGSISGTDCIGGIAGLSAAFVSNCENSGAINGTSYSVGGIVGEQKNYGAVSGCTNSGAVSTSNAGAYGIGGIVGWARYDGAAPAYAASAPITVTGCANSASVQGGSCAGGIVGTFYNAGTVSGNANTAASIASSNFAGGIVGNLQNADISSLPSTVPEGILVENNVSTTPLNAITAPLKGPYAYNNTPSDFTVRDNGSAWVAQAGATRYATLEGAFETAPDHSTIKLVSSVSDQPTLSVSDGRELTLDLTSFNLFFATDGGLSLQDGALTVTGQGDVATAEGADGKPEPLATVSGTGSLALKGGSYNQDVAPYVADSYAEFVPADTRTTTPFSVVPASTAKHDARAAVHDGAKTVYYGDADAARAAAMAAPGATVEELNAPSTPSGNEGGEGNPGGGQTGTGDNGQLSGSADANAGGKADGSTAADDQTDDNGTKDSGKDDASKPTAKPSTTSGTHGYHRSSTAYRGVPQTGDAATDALLAVGALAIVSGGAAALARARVKRSRTK
;
A
#
# COMPACT_ATOMS: atom_id res chain seq x y z
N MET A 1 16.96 -16.22 79.95
CA MET A 1 16.61 -17.20 81.00
C MET A 1 15.62 -18.21 80.42
N ALA A 2 15.81 -19.50 80.71
CA ALA A 2 14.78 -20.54 80.63
C ALA A 2 14.15 -20.70 82.06
N PRO A 3 13.13 -21.56 82.36
CA PRO A 3 12.66 -22.72 81.57
C PRO A 3 11.14 -23.04 81.54
N HIS A 4 10.82 -24.04 80.69
CA HIS A 4 9.75 -25.06 80.75
C HIS A 4 8.61 -24.98 81.81
N ARG A 5 7.38 -25.33 81.38
CA ARG A 5 6.84 -26.72 81.52
C ARG A 5 5.50 -26.96 80.81
N SER A 6 5.29 -28.22 80.38
CA SER A 6 4.01 -28.82 79.97
C SER A 6 3.69 -29.99 80.91
N VAL A 7 2.40 -30.33 81.14
CA VAL A 7 1.92 -31.68 81.50
C VAL A 7 0.49 -31.88 80.96
N HIS A 8 0.11 -33.12 80.67
CA HIS A 8 -1.18 -33.57 80.10
C HIS A 8 -2.25 -33.84 81.17
N ALA A 9 -3.53 -34.05 80.79
CA ALA A 9 -4.20 -35.37 80.80
C ALA A 9 -5.74 -35.36 80.94
N PHE A 10 -6.44 -36.14 80.08
CA PHE A 10 -7.79 -36.73 80.25
C PHE A 10 -8.99 -35.76 80.43
N THR A 11 -10.27 -36.13 80.19
CA THR A 11 -10.91 -37.43 79.90
C THR A 11 -11.78 -37.38 78.63
N ALA A 12 -11.96 -38.50 77.92
CA ALA A 12 -12.98 -38.65 76.86
C ALA A 12 -14.25 -39.36 77.37
N ARG A 13 -15.45 -38.98 76.87
CA ARG A 13 -16.67 -39.83 76.93
C ARG A 13 -17.82 -39.36 76.02
N PHE A 14 -18.58 -40.35 75.53
CA PHE A 14 -19.90 -40.29 74.88
C PHE A 14 -20.08 -39.52 73.54
N PHE A 15 -19.95 -40.28 72.45
CA PHE A 15 -20.92 -40.23 71.35
C PHE A 15 -22.19 -41.03 71.71
N PRO A 16 -23.40 -40.59 71.31
CA PRO A 16 -24.49 -41.47 70.95
C PRO A 16 -24.41 -41.84 69.44
N HIS A 17 -24.75 -43.08 69.09
CA HIS A 17 -24.75 -43.52 67.69
C HIS A 17 -26.04 -43.08 66.97
N SER A 18 -25.93 -42.11 66.07
CA SER A 18 -26.96 -41.81 65.06
C SER A 18 -26.52 -42.35 63.70
N SER A 19 -26.96 -43.56 63.35
CA SER A 19 -26.65 -44.19 62.07
C SER A 19 -27.46 -43.58 60.92
N VAL A 20 -27.09 -42.36 60.52
CA VAL A 20 -27.55 -41.76 59.26
C VAL A 20 -27.09 -42.69 58.13
N SER A 21 -28.04 -43.32 57.42
CA SER A 21 -27.66 -44.34 56.45
C SER A 21 -26.89 -43.72 55.29
N LEU A 22 -25.90 -44.45 54.76
CA LEU A 22 -25.06 -43.96 53.67
C LEU A 22 -25.88 -43.59 52.41
N ARG A 23 -27.08 -44.17 52.25
CA ARG A 23 -28.03 -43.80 51.20
C ARG A 23 -28.56 -42.37 51.34
N TRP A 24 -28.82 -41.89 52.57
CA TRP A 24 -29.21 -40.50 52.80
C TRP A 24 -28.05 -39.53 52.61
N ALA A 25 -26.82 -39.92 52.98
CA ALA A 25 -25.62 -39.10 52.75
C ALA A 25 -25.31 -38.96 51.24
N VAL A 26 -25.39 -40.05 50.49
CA VAL A 26 -25.21 -40.04 49.02
C VAL A 26 -26.37 -39.30 48.33
N ALA A 27 -27.62 -39.47 48.78
CA ALA A 27 -28.75 -38.69 48.26
C ALA A 27 -28.58 -37.19 48.55
N ALA A 28 -28.11 -36.79 49.74
CA ALA A 28 -27.84 -35.40 50.07
C ALA A 28 -26.68 -34.81 49.25
N PHE A 29 -25.61 -35.58 49.00
CA PHE A 29 -24.52 -35.14 48.12
C PHE A 29 -24.93 -35.08 46.65
N ALA A 30 -25.77 -36.00 46.17
CA ALA A 30 -26.35 -35.93 44.83
C ALA A 30 -27.31 -34.75 44.69
N LEU A 31 -28.08 -34.42 45.74
CA LEU A 31 -28.96 -33.26 45.76
C LEU A 31 -28.15 -31.95 45.83
N LEU A 32 -27.07 -31.88 46.62
CA LEU A 32 -26.17 -30.72 46.62
C LEU A 32 -25.45 -30.57 45.27
N ALA A 33 -24.97 -31.66 44.67
CA ALA A 33 -24.38 -31.61 43.33
C ALA A 33 -25.40 -31.13 42.28
N ALA A 34 -26.65 -31.60 42.36
CA ALA A 34 -27.74 -31.12 41.52
C ALA A 34 -28.08 -29.64 41.78
N LEU A 35 -28.05 -29.14 43.03
CA LEU A 35 -28.21 -27.71 43.34
C LEU A 35 -26.98 -26.86 42.95
N CYS A 36 -25.80 -27.44 42.81
CA CYS A 36 -24.59 -26.77 42.31
C CYS A 36 -24.44 -26.85 40.78
N TRP A 37 -25.25 -27.66 40.09
CA TRP A 37 -25.33 -27.74 38.63
C TRP A 37 -26.59 -27.07 38.09
N ALA A 38 -27.67 -27.05 38.88
CA ALA A 38 -28.75 -26.08 38.78
C ALA A 38 -28.26 -24.71 39.28
N SER A 39 -27.32 -24.12 38.54
CA SER A 39 -27.29 -22.66 38.42
C SER A 39 -28.73 -22.18 38.23
N PRO A 40 -29.18 -21.10 38.90
CA PRO A 40 -30.42 -20.47 38.49
C PRO A 40 -30.22 -20.06 37.04
N ALA A 41 -30.90 -20.75 36.12
CA ALA A 41 -31.16 -20.21 34.81
C ALA A 41 -32.01 -18.96 35.06
N TRP A 42 -31.34 -17.81 35.16
CA TRP A 42 -31.97 -16.52 34.95
C TRP A 42 -32.52 -16.59 33.53
N ALA A 43 -33.78 -17.02 33.42
CA ALA A 43 -34.50 -16.95 32.16
C ALA A 43 -34.37 -15.52 31.66
N ALA A 44 -34.04 -15.39 30.37
CA ALA A 44 -34.04 -14.10 29.68
C ALA A 44 -35.27 -13.31 30.11
N ASP A 45 -35.09 -12.07 30.59
CA ASP A 45 -36.24 -11.25 30.93
C ASP A 45 -37.07 -11.09 29.66
N SER A 46 -38.26 -11.70 29.64
CA SER A 46 -39.11 -11.79 28.46
C SER A 46 -39.60 -10.42 27.95
N ALA A 47 -39.45 -9.36 28.77
CA ALA A 47 -39.67 -7.98 28.34
C ALA A 47 -38.50 -7.40 27.53
N VAL A 48 -37.27 -7.91 27.74
CA VAL A 48 -36.03 -7.45 27.11
C VAL A 48 -35.59 -8.37 25.97
N PHE A 49 -35.73 -9.69 26.13
CA PHE A 49 -35.18 -10.70 25.22
C PHE A 49 -36.19 -11.83 24.95
N ALA A 50 -36.14 -12.42 23.76
CA ALA A 50 -37.00 -13.54 23.37
C ALA A 50 -36.56 -14.87 24.02
N SER A 51 -35.26 -15.07 24.20
CA SER A 51 -34.65 -16.27 24.81
C SER A 51 -33.17 -16.04 25.13
N GLY A 52 -32.51 -17.06 25.70
CA GLY A 52 -31.06 -17.14 25.88
C GLY A 52 -30.57 -16.89 27.32
N ALA A 53 -29.35 -17.36 27.61
CA ALA A 53 -28.65 -17.18 28.89
C ALA A 53 -27.55 -16.09 28.85
N GLY A 54 -27.37 -15.43 27.70
CA GLY A 54 -26.38 -14.37 27.51
C GLY A 54 -24.95 -14.88 27.37
N THR A 55 -24.77 -16.11 26.87
CA THR A 55 -23.47 -16.79 26.69
C THR A 55 -23.15 -16.99 25.21
N GLU A 56 -21.89 -17.25 24.85
CA GLU A 56 -21.49 -17.42 23.44
C GLU A 56 -22.26 -18.54 22.71
N ALA A 57 -22.60 -19.63 23.41
CA ALA A 57 -23.36 -20.75 22.86
C ALA A 57 -24.89 -20.63 23.01
N ASP A 58 -25.36 -19.62 23.75
CA ASP A 58 -26.78 -19.34 24.02
C ASP A 58 -26.95 -17.84 24.32
N PRO A 59 -26.86 -16.97 23.29
CA PRO A 59 -26.89 -15.52 23.45
C PRO A 59 -28.31 -15.02 23.72
N TYR A 60 -28.42 -13.87 24.39
CA TYR A 60 -29.71 -13.21 24.57
C TYR A 60 -30.26 -12.75 23.21
N LEU A 61 -31.42 -13.27 22.79
CA LEU A 61 -31.99 -12.96 21.47
C LEU A 61 -32.94 -11.76 21.50
N ILE A 62 -32.72 -10.81 20.59
CA ILE A 62 -33.62 -9.69 20.29
C ILE A 62 -34.34 -9.98 18.97
N ALA A 63 -35.67 -10.00 18.97
CA ALA A 63 -36.49 -10.40 17.82
C ALA A 63 -37.52 -9.34 17.39
N ASN A 64 -37.52 -8.14 17.98
CA ASN A 64 -38.36 -7.00 17.59
C ASN A 64 -37.83 -5.68 18.18
N ALA A 65 -38.34 -4.55 17.67
CA ALA A 65 -37.93 -3.22 18.09
C ALA A 65 -38.21 -2.89 19.56
N SER A 66 -39.28 -3.45 20.16
CA SER A 66 -39.57 -3.25 21.59
C SER A 66 -38.54 -3.92 22.49
N GLN A 67 -38.05 -5.10 22.12
CA GLN A 67 -36.93 -5.78 22.79
C GLN A 67 -35.62 -5.02 22.61
N LEU A 68 -35.33 -4.47 21.42
CA LEU A 68 -34.15 -3.64 21.19
C LEU A 68 -34.18 -2.36 22.03
N ALA A 69 -35.34 -1.71 22.15
CA ALA A 69 -35.56 -0.55 23.01
C ALA A 69 -35.45 -0.89 24.52
N ALA A 70 -35.93 -2.06 24.94
CA ALA A 70 -35.78 -2.52 26.32
C ALA A 70 -34.31 -2.87 26.66
N PHE A 71 -33.56 -3.45 25.72
CA PHE A 71 -32.12 -3.69 25.84
C PHE A 71 -31.34 -2.37 25.93
N ARG A 72 -31.63 -1.41 25.04
CA ARG A 72 -31.12 -0.03 25.10
C ARG A 72 -31.33 0.59 26.49
N ASP A 73 -32.52 0.45 27.05
CA ASP A 73 -32.85 1.02 28.37
C ASP A 73 -32.16 0.29 29.53
N ALA A 74 -31.94 -1.02 29.43
CA ALA A 74 -31.12 -1.76 30.39
C ALA A 74 -29.65 -1.30 30.38
N VAL A 75 -29.05 -1.12 29.20
CA VAL A 75 -27.68 -0.58 29.07
C VAL A 75 -27.60 0.85 29.62
N ASN A 76 -28.56 1.69 29.26
CA ASN A 76 -28.61 3.10 29.71
C ASN A 76 -29.00 3.25 31.19
N ALA A 77 -29.48 2.19 31.86
CA ALA A 77 -29.64 2.12 33.30
C ALA A 77 -28.36 1.68 34.04
N GLY A 78 -27.33 1.24 33.31
CA GLY A 78 -26.01 0.88 33.86
C GLY A 78 -25.71 -0.61 33.93
N ASP A 79 -26.43 -1.48 33.21
CA ASP A 79 -25.98 -2.85 32.94
C ASP A 79 -25.07 -2.83 31.70
N ASP A 80 -23.75 -2.94 31.88
CA ASP A 80 -22.78 -2.79 30.80
C ASP A 80 -22.68 -4.01 29.87
N TYR A 81 -23.27 -5.14 30.25
CA TYR A 81 -23.17 -6.44 29.56
C TYR A 81 -21.73 -6.98 29.43
N ASP A 82 -20.78 -6.60 30.30
CA ASP A 82 -19.42 -7.17 30.32
C ASP A 82 -19.46 -8.72 30.36
N GLY A 83 -18.75 -9.35 29.43
CA GLY A 83 -18.72 -10.80 29.25
C GLY A 83 -20.05 -11.45 28.81
N LYS A 84 -21.05 -10.66 28.35
CA LYS A 84 -22.34 -11.16 27.84
C LYS A 84 -22.42 -11.13 26.32
N TYR A 85 -23.26 -12.01 25.80
CA TYR A 85 -23.54 -12.15 24.37
C TYR A 85 -25.02 -11.87 24.10
N VAL A 86 -25.28 -10.93 23.21
CA VAL A 86 -26.58 -10.53 22.68
C VAL A 86 -26.56 -10.77 21.18
N ALA A 87 -27.66 -11.25 20.59
CA ALA A 87 -27.76 -11.43 19.16
C ALA A 87 -29.15 -11.06 18.60
N LEU A 88 -29.20 -10.69 17.33
CA LEU A 88 -30.48 -10.55 16.62
C LEU A 88 -31.01 -11.94 16.21
N GLY A 89 -32.33 -12.13 16.35
CA GLY A 89 -33.06 -13.30 15.84
C GLY A 89 -34.07 -12.96 14.74
N ALA A 90 -34.12 -11.71 14.31
CA ALA A 90 -34.93 -11.18 13.22
C ALA A 90 -34.38 -9.83 12.76
N ASP A 91 -34.78 -9.38 11.57
CA ASP A 91 -34.56 -7.99 11.13
C ASP A 91 -35.47 -7.04 11.93
N ILE A 92 -34.99 -5.84 12.22
CA ILE A 92 -35.62 -4.88 13.13
C ILE A 92 -35.83 -3.53 12.44
N ASP A 93 -37.07 -3.16 12.15
CA ASP A 93 -37.38 -1.79 11.74
C ASP A 93 -37.60 -0.88 12.96
N LEU A 94 -36.95 0.29 12.95
CA LEU A 94 -37.05 1.30 14.00
C LEU A 94 -38.12 2.38 13.69
N GLU A 95 -38.77 2.32 12.51
CA GLU A 95 -39.86 3.22 12.08
C GLU A 95 -39.53 4.73 12.20
N SER A 96 -38.26 5.14 12.13
CA SER A 96 -37.80 6.52 12.45
C SER A 96 -38.15 7.01 13.88
N ALA A 97 -38.47 6.09 14.78
CA ALA A 97 -38.83 6.36 16.17
C ALA A 97 -37.63 6.37 17.12
N GLU A 98 -36.61 5.56 16.85
CA GLU A 98 -35.41 5.45 17.71
C GLU A 98 -34.50 6.68 17.61
N ARG A 99 -34.14 7.22 18.77
CA ARG A 99 -33.37 8.47 18.94
C ARG A 99 -32.33 8.42 20.06
N THR A 100 -32.34 7.37 20.87
CA THR A 100 -31.46 7.26 22.04
C THR A 100 -30.45 6.14 21.78
N PRO A 101 -29.14 6.45 21.73
CA PRO A 101 -28.13 5.42 21.51
C PRO A 101 -28.15 4.33 22.58
N ILE A 102 -27.79 3.10 22.21
CA ILE A 102 -27.47 2.01 23.13
C ILE A 102 -26.12 2.33 23.77
N GLY A 103 -26.09 2.51 25.09
CA GLY A 103 -24.87 2.86 25.81
C GLY A 103 -24.53 4.34 25.71
N VAL A 104 -25.40 5.21 26.24
CA VAL A 104 -25.22 6.67 26.23
C VAL A 104 -24.00 7.13 27.04
N GLY A 105 -23.36 8.20 26.57
CA GLY A 105 -22.21 8.75 27.28
C GLY A 105 -21.62 9.99 26.64
N THR A 106 -20.58 10.51 27.29
CA THR A 106 -19.77 11.61 26.74
C THR A 106 -18.28 11.28 26.79
N ARG A 107 -17.53 11.86 25.84
CA ARG A 107 -16.06 11.85 25.84
C ARG A 107 -15.52 12.82 26.89
N LYS A 108 -14.41 12.44 27.52
CA LYS A 108 -13.59 13.31 28.37
C LYS A 108 -12.12 13.19 27.93
N SER A 109 -11.65 14.21 27.20
CA SER A 109 -10.33 14.20 26.54
C SER A 109 -10.19 13.02 25.56
N SER A 110 -9.37 12.01 25.86
CA SER A 110 -9.20 10.80 25.05
C SER A 110 -9.93 9.57 25.61
N GLY A 111 -10.67 9.70 26.72
CA GLY A 111 -11.38 8.61 27.38
C GLY A 111 -12.88 8.91 27.57
N ILE A 112 -13.53 8.06 28.35
CA ILE A 112 -14.98 8.13 28.65
C ILE A 112 -15.21 8.98 29.90
N ALA A 113 -16.28 9.77 29.92
CA ALA A 113 -16.64 10.60 31.08
C ALA A 113 -17.32 9.79 32.20
N GLU A 114 -17.01 10.12 33.45
CA GLU A 114 -17.71 9.59 34.63
C GLU A 114 -19.20 9.93 34.56
N GLY A 115 -20.06 8.93 34.78
CA GLY A 115 -21.51 9.04 34.58
C GLY A 115 -22.01 8.61 33.20
N SER A 116 -21.12 8.24 32.27
CA SER A 116 -21.50 7.50 31.05
C SER A 116 -21.83 6.04 31.38
N THR A 117 -22.69 5.43 30.58
CA THR A 117 -23.06 4.00 30.65
C THR A 117 -22.71 3.34 29.31
N PRO A 118 -21.44 3.03 29.02
CA PRO A 118 -21.06 2.40 27.75
C PRO A 118 -21.57 0.95 27.66
N PHE A 119 -21.65 0.42 26.43
CA PHE A 119 -21.80 -1.01 26.21
C PHE A 119 -20.42 -1.68 26.20
N ALA A 120 -20.29 -2.82 26.90
CA ALA A 120 -19.07 -3.61 27.05
C ALA A 120 -19.22 -5.07 26.58
N GLY A 121 -20.43 -5.49 26.19
CA GLY A 121 -20.71 -6.87 25.76
C GLY A 121 -20.37 -7.19 24.30
N THR A 122 -20.78 -8.38 23.85
CA THR A 122 -20.80 -8.77 22.44
C THR A 122 -22.22 -8.63 21.89
N PHE A 123 -22.37 -7.91 20.77
CA PHE A 123 -23.62 -7.81 20.00
C PHE A 123 -23.39 -8.41 18.60
N ASP A 124 -24.03 -9.55 18.32
CA ASP A 124 -23.96 -10.22 17.02
C ASP A 124 -25.23 -9.96 16.21
N GLY A 125 -25.12 -9.22 15.12
CA GLY A 125 -26.23 -9.03 14.19
C GLY A 125 -26.65 -10.33 13.50
N ALA A 126 -25.83 -11.39 13.54
CA ALA A 126 -26.11 -12.70 12.94
C ALA A 126 -26.49 -12.68 11.44
N GLY A 127 -26.16 -11.59 10.73
CA GLY A 127 -26.54 -11.34 9.34
C GLY A 127 -27.84 -10.53 9.16
N HIS A 128 -28.51 -10.13 10.25
CA HIS A 128 -29.74 -9.34 10.24
C HIS A 128 -29.53 -7.84 10.00
N VAL A 129 -30.62 -7.18 9.64
CA VAL A 129 -30.72 -5.73 9.38
C VAL A 129 -31.40 -5.01 10.55
N ILE A 130 -30.88 -3.85 10.94
CA ILE A 130 -31.61 -2.82 11.70
C ILE A 130 -31.86 -1.64 10.75
N SER A 131 -33.12 -1.27 10.49
CA SER A 131 -33.48 -0.19 9.54
C SER A 131 -34.07 1.05 10.22
N GLY A 132 -33.96 2.20 9.55
CA GLY A 132 -34.76 3.39 9.89
C GLY A 132 -34.32 4.13 11.15
N LEU A 133 -33.04 4.07 11.52
CA LEU A 133 -32.45 4.84 12.63
C LEU A 133 -32.50 6.35 12.32
N LYS A 134 -33.09 7.19 13.18
CA LYS A 134 -33.24 8.64 12.91
C LYS A 134 -32.87 9.55 14.08
N ILE A 135 -31.63 10.03 14.10
CA ILE A 135 -31.10 10.89 15.17
C ILE A 135 -30.90 12.33 14.67
N ALA A 136 -31.74 13.25 15.12
CA ALA A 136 -31.77 14.66 14.68
C ALA A 136 -31.33 15.67 15.76
N SER A 137 -30.75 15.21 16.88
CA SER A 137 -30.32 16.06 17.99
C SER A 137 -29.16 15.44 18.77
N THR A 138 -28.43 16.27 19.52
CA THR A 138 -27.35 15.86 20.43
C THR A 138 -27.40 16.71 21.70
N GLN A 139 -26.88 16.19 22.81
CA GLN A 139 -26.74 16.92 24.07
C GLN A 139 -25.48 17.82 24.11
N GLY A 140 -24.57 17.69 23.13
CA GLY A 140 -23.39 18.54 23.00
C GLY A 140 -22.36 18.02 21.99
N ALA A 141 -21.20 18.68 21.96
CA ALA A 141 -20.05 18.26 21.14
C ALA A 141 -19.52 16.89 21.54
N ASP A 142 -19.26 16.69 22.83
CA ASP A 142 -18.71 15.45 23.38
C ASP A 142 -19.76 14.35 23.64
N PHE A 143 -21.01 14.51 23.22
CA PHE A 143 -22.03 13.45 23.33
C PHE A 143 -22.01 12.54 22.11
N ALA A 144 -21.89 11.23 22.37
CA ALA A 144 -21.65 10.21 21.36
C ALA A 144 -22.97 9.77 20.69
N ILE A 145 -22.99 9.76 19.35
CA ILE A 145 -24.18 9.54 18.52
C ILE A 145 -23.97 8.36 17.55
N GLY A 146 -24.91 7.43 17.56
CA GLY A 146 -25.08 6.31 16.62
C GLY A 146 -26.16 5.36 17.13
N LEU A 147 -26.28 4.17 16.51
CA LEU A 147 -27.06 3.06 17.09
C LEU A 147 -26.56 2.74 18.51
N PHE A 148 -25.24 2.71 18.68
CA PHE A 148 -24.54 2.71 19.96
C PHE A 148 -23.97 4.10 20.27
N GLY A 149 -23.93 4.48 21.55
CA GLY A 149 -23.27 5.71 21.98
C GLY A 149 -21.77 5.46 22.08
N ILE A 150 -21.37 4.75 23.13
CA ILE A 150 -19.98 4.38 23.42
C ILE A 150 -19.85 2.85 23.50
N LEU A 151 -18.87 2.32 22.75
CA LEU A 151 -18.37 0.95 22.85
C LEU A 151 -17.06 0.95 23.67
N ASP A 152 -17.04 0.25 24.80
CA ASP A 152 -15.91 0.20 25.74
C ASP A 152 -15.48 -1.27 25.94
N GLY A 153 -14.48 -1.73 25.19
CA GLY A 153 -14.12 -3.15 25.08
C GLY A 153 -15.14 -4.05 24.36
N ALA A 154 -16.34 -3.54 24.07
CA ALA A 154 -17.40 -4.28 23.38
C ALA A 154 -17.02 -4.75 21.96
N THR A 155 -17.68 -5.81 21.52
CA THR A 155 -17.62 -6.30 20.13
C THR A 155 -19.00 -6.15 19.47
N VAL A 156 -19.08 -5.48 18.32
CA VAL A 156 -20.28 -5.48 17.49
C VAL A 156 -19.95 -6.06 16.11
N LYS A 157 -20.71 -7.06 15.65
CA LYS A 157 -20.37 -7.81 14.44
C LYS A 157 -21.57 -8.27 13.61
N ASN A 158 -21.32 -8.64 12.35
CA ASN A 158 -22.27 -9.27 11.42
C ASN A 158 -23.62 -8.53 11.30
N LEU A 159 -23.60 -7.19 11.22
CA LEU A 159 -24.78 -6.34 11.33
C LEU A 159 -24.90 -5.40 10.13
N THR A 160 -26.11 -5.27 9.56
CA THR A 160 -26.42 -4.18 8.64
C THR A 160 -27.24 -3.10 9.36
N VAL A 161 -26.82 -1.83 9.27
CA VAL A 161 -27.65 -0.69 9.70
C VAL A 161 -28.09 0.11 8.46
N ALA A 162 -29.35 -0.09 8.07
CA ALA A 162 -29.90 0.41 6.81
C ALA A 162 -30.70 1.71 6.99
N ASP A 163 -30.68 2.54 5.94
CA ASP A 163 -31.54 3.72 5.78
C ASP A 163 -31.49 4.69 6.97
N ALA A 164 -30.28 4.89 7.52
CA ALA A 164 -30.07 5.75 8.67
C ALA A 164 -30.06 7.24 8.30
N GLU A 165 -30.64 8.08 9.14
CA GLU A 165 -30.65 9.54 9.03
C GLU A 165 -30.12 10.15 10.33
N VAL A 166 -28.80 10.35 10.41
CA VAL A 166 -28.13 10.97 11.55
C VAL A 166 -27.73 12.39 11.17
N THR A 167 -28.43 13.40 11.70
CA THR A 167 -28.13 14.83 11.45
C THR A 167 -27.97 15.56 12.78
N VAL A 168 -26.72 15.71 13.21
CA VAL A 168 -26.33 16.25 14.53
C VAL A 168 -25.25 17.32 14.39
N PRO A 169 -25.54 18.49 13.79
CA PRO A 169 -24.55 19.50 13.37
C PRO A 169 -23.77 20.19 14.51
N GLN A 170 -23.92 19.74 15.76
CA GLN A 170 -23.14 20.18 16.91
C GLN A 170 -22.29 19.07 17.54
N SER A 171 -22.49 17.79 17.17
CA SER A 171 -21.74 16.65 17.72
C SER A 171 -20.36 16.53 17.07
N GLU A 172 -19.37 16.20 17.89
CA GLU A 172 -18.00 15.89 17.48
C GLU A 172 -17.69 14.37 17.51
N LEU A 173 -18.74 13.53 17.62
CA LEU A 173 -18.70 12.07 17.84
C LEU A 173 -19.93 11.40 17.18
N ALA A 174 -19.99 11.40 15.85
CA ALA A 174 -21.15 10.92 15.10
C ALA A 174 -20.80 9.79 14.12
N GLY A 175 -21.43 8.62 14.29
CA GLY A 175 -21.44 7.55 13.29
C GLY A 175 -22.78 6.83 13.24
N ILE A 176 -22.98 5.96 12.24
CA ILE A 176 -24.24 5.21 12.12
C ILE A 176 -24.22 4.02 13.08
N LEU A 177 -23.11 3.26 13.13
CA LEU A 177 -22.96 2.21 14.14
C LEU A 177 -22.72 2.81 15.53
N CYS A 178 -21.73 3.70 15.69
CA CYS A 178 -21.39 4.24 17.00
C CYS A 178 -20.77 5.66 16.99
N GLY A 179 -20.93 6.39 18.09
CA GLY A 179 -20.28 7.68 18.26
C GLY A 179 -18.81 7.57 18.69
N MET A 180 -18.49 6.61 19.56
CA MET A 180 -17.13 6.42 20.11
C MET A 180 -16.79 4.95 20.39
N MET A 181 -15.57 4.55 20.02
CA MET A 181 -14.94 3.27 20.38
C MET A 181 -13.70 3.50 21.25
N ALA A 182 -13.53 2.68 22.29
CA ALA A 182 -12.37 2.74 23.20
C ALA A 182 -11.98 1.36 23.77
N ASN A 183 -10.78 1.30 24.34
CA ASN A 183 -10.28 0.19 25.17
C ASN A 183 -10.44 -1.20 24.53
N ASP A 184 -9.87 -1.37 23.32
CA ASP A 184 -9.90 -2.62 22.54
C ASP A 184 -11.27 -2.99 21.94
N ALA A 185 -12.26 -2.09 21.99
CA ALA A 185 -13.56 -2.28 21.32
C ALA A 185 -13.41 -2.57 19.81
N THR A 186 -14.28 -3.45 19.30
CA THR A 186 -14.19 -4.01 17.95
C THR A 186 -15.50 -3.89 17.18
N ALA A 187 -15.42 -3.46 15.92
CA ALA A 187 -16.50 -3.52 14.93
C ALA A 187 -16.05 -4.41 13.76
N SER A 188 -16.74 -5.53 13.50
CA SER A 188 -16.29 -6.55 12.53
C SER A 188 -17.42 -7.02 11.61
N GLY A 189 -17.27 -6.82 10.29
CA GLY A 189 -18.31 -7.23 9.33
C GLY A 189 -19.62 -6.45 9.50
N VAL A 190 -19.53 -5.12 9.60
CA VAL A 190 -20.69 -4.22 9.73
C VAL A 190 -20.85 -3.36 8.47
N SER A 191 -22.04 -3.35 7.87
CA SER A 191 -22.36 -2.54 6.69
C SER A 191 -23.40 -1.47 7.03
N VAL A 192 -23.22 -0.24 6.52
CA VAL A 192 -24.15 0.88 6.79
C VAL A 192 -24.59 1.63 5.54
N SER A 193 -25.83 2.13 5.52
CA SER A 193 -26.41 2.96 4.45
C SER A 193 -27.21 4.16 4.98
N GLY A 194 -27.50 5.12 4.10
CA GLY A 194 -28.24 6.35 4.42
C GLY A 194 -27.35 7.59 4.46
N SER A 195 -27.35 8.32 5.58
CA SER A 195 -26.61 9.57 5.76
C SER A 195 -26.20 9.83 7.22
N VAL A 196 -24.99 10.39 7.40
CA VAL A 196 -24.49 10.89 8.67
C VAL A 196 -23.83 12.27 8.51
N ALA A 197 -24.37 13.26 9.22
CA ALA A 197 -23.94 14.64 9.21
C ALA A 197 -23.69 15.14 10.64
N GLY A 198 -22.51 15.73 10.87
CA GLY A 198 -22.09 16.25 12.18
C GLY A 198 -21.18 17.46 12.06
N LYS A 199 -20.61 17.91 13.19
CA LYS A 199 -19.64 19.01 13.21
C LYS A 199 -18.24 18.51 12.84
N ALA A 200 -17.76 17.51 13.58
CA ALA A 200 -16.43 16.89 13.42
C ALA A 200 -16.46 15.45 13.92
N GLY A 201 -15.42 14.65 13.65
CA GLY A 201 -15.41 13.25 14.09
C GLY A 201 -16.63 12.50 13.57
N VAL A 202 -16.88 12.65 12.27
CA VAL A 202 -18.03 12.09 11.57
C VAL A 202 -17.57 10.93 10.69
N GLY A 203 -18.20 9.76 10.80
CA GLY A 203 -17.90 8.66 9.88
C GLY A 203 -19.00 7.61 9.79
N GLY A 204 -19.00 6.81 8.72
CA GLY A 204 -20.07 5.85 8.46
C GLY A 204 -20.24 4.85 9.61
N ILE A 205 -19.15 4.17 10.00
CA ILE A 205 -19.19 3.21 11.12
C ILE A 205 -19.08 3.97 12.45
N ALA A 206 -17.97 4.68 12.66
CA ALA A 206 -17.62 5.25 13.95
C ALA A 206 -17.34 6.77 13.88
N GLY A 207 -17.88 7.54 14.82
CA GLY A 207 -17.50 8.94 14.96
C GLY A 207 -16.01 9.08 15.31
N ARG A 208 -15.57 8.40 16.38
CA ARG A 208 -14.15 8.28 16.74
C ARG A 208 -13.77 6.91 17.30
N MET A 209 -12.53 6.54 17.10
CA MET A 209 -11.85 5.45 17.80
C MET A 209 -10.67 6.03 18.61
N THR A 210 -10.46 5.56 19.83
CA THR A 210 -9.51 6.16 20.78
C THR A 210 -8.80 5.12 21.65
N LEU A 211 -7.57 5.41 22.08
CA LEU A 211 -6.70 4.57 22.92
C LEU A 211 -6.25 3.26 22.26
N SER A 212 -7.20 2.40 21.91
CA SER A 212 -7.06 1.15 21.16
C SER A 212 -8.42 0.61 20.68
N GLY A 213 -8.43 -0.20 19.62
CA GLY A 213 -9.63 -0.79 19.03
C GLY A 213 -9.43 -1.28 17.60
N THR A 214 -10.42 -1.98 17.05
CA THR A 214 -10.38 -2.55 15.70
C THR A 214 -11.66 -2.22 14.94
N ILE A 215 -11.53 -1.78 13.69
CA ILE A 215 -12.63 -1.77 12.71
C ILE A 215 -12.19 -2.63 11.53
N GLU A 216 -12.88 -3.73 11.25
CA GLU A 216 -12.46 -4.70 10.23
C GLU A 216 -13.60 -5.19 9.34
N ASN A 217 -13.33 -5.35 8.05
CA ASN A 217 -14.28 -5.87 7.06
C ASN A 217 -15.63 -5.12 7.02
N CYS A 218 -15.62 -3.83 7.41
CA CYS A 218 -16.83 -3.00 7.49
C CYS A 218 -17.02 -2.15 6.24
N GLU A 219 -18.28 -1.90 5.85
CA GLU A 219 -18.62 -1.17 4.63
C GLU A 219 -19.47 0.08 4.91
N ASN A 220 -19.12 1.19 4.26
CA ASN A 220 -19.94 2.40 4.22
C ASN A 220 -20.45 2.69 2.81
N SER A 221 -21.79 2.72 2.67
CA SER A 221 -22.51 3.26 1.51
C SER A 221 -23.23 4.58 1.81
N ALA A 222 -23.27 5.00 3.09
CA ALA A 222 -23.92 6.23 3.51
C ALA A 222 -23.12 7.48 3.14
N SER A 223 -23.82 8.60 2.89
CA SER A 223 -23.15 9.89 2.73
C SER A 223 -22.63 10.42 4.07
N VAL A 224 -21.40 10.96 4.10
CA VAL A 224 -20.72 11.43 5.31
C VAL A 224 -20.37 12.92 5.18
N ALA A 225 -20.84 13.75 6.11
CA ALA A 225 -20.64 15.20 6.07
C ALA A 225 -20.19 15.78 7.42
N ALA A 226 -19.01 16.42 7.46
CA ALA A 226 -18.59 17.28 8.58
C ALA A 226 -18.76 18.76 8.22
N ALA A 227 -19.87 19.36 8.66
CA ALA A 227 -20.38 20.63 8.16
C ALA A 227 -19.61 21.88 8.63
N ASP A 228 -19.01 21.87 9.82
CA ASP A 228 -18.59 23.10 10.51
C ASP A 228 -17.28 22.97 11.30
N GLY A 229 -16.39 23.96 11.13
CA GLY A 229 -15.21 24.15 11.98
C GLY A 229 -14.07 23.18 11.67
N VAL A 230 -13.56 22.49 12.70
CA VAL A 230 -12.46 21.50 12.58
C VAL A 230 -13.05 20.14 12.17
N GLY A 231 -13.78 20.12 11.05
CA GLY A 231 -14.66 19.03 10.68
C GLY A 231 -13.95 17.85 10.02
N ASN A 232 -13.40 16.97 10.86
CA ASN A 232 -12.84 15.69 10.41
C ASN A 232 -13.94 14.71 9.99
N ALA A 233 -13.80 14.16 8.79
CA ALA A 233 -14.75 13.22 8.18
C ALA A 233 -14.01 12.01 7.59
N GLY A 234 -14.51 10.80 7.83
CA GLY A 234 -13.96 9.58 7.24
C GLY A 234 -15.04 8.57 6.90
N GLY A 235 -14.99 7.94 5.71
CA GLY A 235 -16.04 7.02 5.28
C GLY A 235 -16.31 5.89 6.27
N ILE A 236 -15.27 5.39 6.94
CA ILE A 236 -15.38 4.40 8.01
C ILE A 236 -15.32 5.07 9.40
N VAL A 237 -14.34 5.95 9.64
CA VAL A 237 -14.17 6.62 10.95
C VAL A 237 -13.72 8.08 10.86
N GLY A 238 -14.40 8.96 11.59
CA GLY A 238 -14.10 10.40 11.58
C GLY A 238 -12.72 10.74 12.14
N ALA A 239 -12.33 10.15 13.27
CA ALA A 239 -10.94 10.18 13.75
C ALA A 239 -10.57 8.93 14.58
N ALA A 240 -9.45 8.27 14.22
CA ALA A 240 -8.86 7.16 14.95
C ALA A 240 -7.53 7.60 15.58
N TYR A 241 -7.57 8.12 16.80
CA TYR A 241 -6.49 8.98 17.35
C TYR A 241 -6.36 8.91 18.88
N TYR A 242 -5.28 9.46 19.44
CA TYR A 242 -4.85 9.29 20.84
C TYR A 242 -4.41 7.86 21.21
N THR A 243 -3.56 7.25 20.39
CA THR A 243 -2.92 5.94 20.67
C THR A 243 -2.06 5.98 21.93
N THR A 244 -2.15 4.95 22.78
CA THR A 244 -1.31 4.79 23.98
C THR A 244 -0.07 3.94 23.69
N PRO A 245 0.97 3.91 24.54
CA PRO A 245 2.21 3.16 24.25
C PRO A 245 2.00 1.65 24.14
N THR A 246 0.93 1.13 24.74
CA THR A 246 0.56 -0.30 24.78
C THR A 246 -0.69 -0.62 23.98
N GLY A 247 -1.40 0.39 23.47
CA GLY A 247 -2.63 0.24 22.70
C GLY A 247 -2.37 0.30 21.20
N ARG A 248 -3.23 -0.35 20.42
CA ARG A 248 -3.21 -0.26 18.94
C ARG A 248 -4.61 0.05 18.43
N MET A 249 -4.69 0.93 17.44
CA MET A 249 -5.87 1.10 16.60
C MET A 249 -5.59 0.49 15.23
N ALA A 250 -6.52 -0.33 14.74
CA ALA A 250 -6.44 -0.98 13.44
C ALA A 250 -7.72 -0.74 12.62
N ILE A 251 -7.58 -0.49 11.32
CA ILE A 251 -8.68 -0.33 10.37
C ILE A 251 -8.33 -1.18 9.15
N THR A 252 -8.99 -2.33 8.95
CA THR A 252 -8.50 -3.37 8.03
C THR A 252 -9.59 -3.95 7.13
N GLY A 253 -9.36 -4.03 5.82
CA GLY A 253 -10.31 -4.66 4.89
C GLY A 253 -11.63 -3.89 4.72
N CYS A 254 -11.70 -2.64 5.15
CA CYS A 254 -12.92 -1.83 5.14
C CYS A 254 -13.12 -1.10 3.81
N ARG A 255 -14.38 -0.89 3.40
CA ARG A 255 -14.74 -0.36 2.08
C ARG A 255 -15.65 0.86 2.16
N ASN A 256 -15.33 1.92 1.42
CA ASN A 256 -16.20 3.08 1.26
C ASN A 256 -16.67 3.25 -0.20
N SER A 257 -17.99 3.38 -0.37
CA SER A 257 -18.66 3.81 -1.60
C SER A 257 -19.48 5.08 -1.42
N GLY A 258 -19.81 5.45 -0.18
CA GLY A 258 -20.51 6.69 0.15
C GLY A 258 -19.70 7.96 -0.19
N SER A 259 -20.40 9.03 -0.58
CA SER A 259 -19.78 10.34 -0.83
C SER A 259 -19.40 11.05 0.48
N ILE A 260 -18.29 11.77 0.46
CA ILE A 260 -17.72 12.40 1.66
C ILE A 260 -17.48 13.91 1.44
N SER A 261 -17.88 14.72 2.40
CA SER A 261 -17.52 16.13 2.52
C SER A 261 -17.09 16.49 3.96
N GLY A 262 -16.27 17.52 4.10
CA GLY A 262 -15.71 17.90 5.40
C GLY A 262 -14.95 19.22 5.39
N THR A 263 -14.57 19.67 6.59
CA THR A 263 -14.03 21.01 6.85
C THR A 263 -12.68 21.03 7.58
N ASP A 264 -12.01 19.90 7.81
CA ASP A 264 -10.59 19.85 8.22
C ASP A 264 -9.79 18.69 7.59
N CYS A 265 -9.71 17.53 8.23
CA CYS A 265 -9.04 16.33 7.72
C CYS A 265 -10.05 15.31 7.17
N ILE A 266 -9.95 14.96 5.88
CA ILE A 266 -11.00 14.24 5.15
C ILE A 266 -10.43 13.01 4.43
N GLY A 267 -10.93 11.81 4.71
CA GLY A 267 -10.42 10.57 4.10
C GLY A 267 -11.52 9.60 3.65
N GLY A 268 -11.25 8.83 2.59
CA GLY A 268 -12.18 7.76 2.14
C GLY A 268 -12.47 6.72 3.22
N ILE A 269 -11.52 6.48 4.11
CA ILE A 269 -11.63 5.54 5.24
C ILE A 269 -11.54 6.29 6.57
N ALA A 270 -10.50 7.12 6.77
CA ALA A 270 -10.25 7.82 8.04
C ALA A 270 -9.96 9.31 7.84
N GLY A 271 -10.66 10.20 8.56
CA GLY A 271 -10.41 11.64 8.50
C GLY A 271 -9.05 12.01 9.08
N LEU A 272 -8.89 11.79 10.39
CA LEU A 272 -7.61 11.88 11.11
C LEU A 272 -7.21 10.50 11.66
N SER A 273 -5.96 10.09 11.47
CA SER A 273 -5.46 8.77 11.85
C SER A 273 -4.11 8.83 12.58
N ALA A 274 -4.02 8.07 13.67
CA ALA A 274 -2.77 7.57 14.26
C ALA A 274 -2.83 6.02 14.38
N ALA A 275 -3.55 5.39 13.43
CA ALA A 275 -3.90 3.98 13.40
C ALA A 275 -3.16 3.24 12.26
N PHE A 276 -3.17 1.91 12.31
CA PHE A 276 -2.75 1.07 11.18
C PHE A 276 -3.94 0.87 10.25
N VAL A 277 -3.89 1.47 9.06
CA VAL A 277 -4.91 1.35 8.02
C VAL A 277 -4.38 0.36 6.97
N SER A 278 -5.07 -0.75 6.72
CA SER A 278 -4.56 -1.77 5.80
C SER A 278 -5.62 -2.46 4.93
N ASN A 279 -5.30 -2.68 3.65
CA ASN A 279 -6.16 -3.39 2.69
C ASN A 279 -7.57 -2.77 2.55
N CYS A 280 -7.71 -1.46 2.75
CA CYS A 280 -9.00 -0.76 2.69
C CYS A 280 -9.22 -0.10 1.32
N GLU A 281 -10.47 -0.03 0.86
CA GLU A 281 -10.84 0.47 -0.47
C GLU A 281 -11.73 1.71 -0.41
N ASN A 282 -11.43 2.74 -1.21
CA ASN A 282 -12.36 3.84 -1.47
C ASN A 282 -12.74 3.96 -2.95
N SER A 283 -14.04 3.92 -3.20
CA SER A 283 -14.67 4.26 -4.48
C SER A 283 -15.64 5.45 -4.38
N GLY A 284 -15.87 5.96 -3.15
CA GLY A 284 -16.70 7.14 -2.92
C GLY A 284 -15.99 8.44 -3.28
N ALA A 285 -16.71 9.39 -3.88
CA ALA A 285 -16.16 10.70 -4.25
C ALA A 285 -15.97 11.61 -3.03
N ILE A 286 -14.81 12.25 -2.94
CA ILE A 286 -14.40 13.10 -1.81
C ILE A 286 -14.33 14.56 -2.27
N ASN A 287 -15.11 15.41 -1.61
CA ASN A 287 -15.25 16.83 -1.94
C ASN A 287 -14.96 17.67 -0.68
N GLY A 288 -13.69 17.98 -0.47
CA GLY A 288 -13.25 18.76 0.68
C GLY A 288 -13.33 20.27 0.46
N THR A 289 -13.38 21.04 1.55
CA THR A 289 -13.21 22.50 1.51
C THR A 289 -12.01 22.98 2.33
N SER A 290 -11.07 22.08 2.67
CA SER A 290 -10.14 22.31 3.78
C SER A 290 -8.75 21.67 3.64
N TYR A 291 -8.05 21.57 4.77
CA TYR A 291 -6.61 21.54 4.94
C TYR A 291 -5.92 20.27 4.41
N SER A 292 -6.51 19.09 4.65
CA SER A 292 -5.97 17.81 4.18
C SER A 292 -7.06 16.87 3.68
N VAL A 293 -6.85 16.29 2.49
CA VAL A 293 -7.84 15.44 1.82
C VAL A 293 -7.15 14.24 1.17
N GLY A 294 -7.53 13.01 1.54
CA GLY A 294 -6.92 11.80 1.00
C GLY A 294 -7.94 10.79 0.51
N GLY A 295 -7.62 10.05 -0.55
CA GLY A 295 -8.47 8.95 -1.03
C GLY A 295 -8.73 7.87 0.04
N ILE A 296 -7.83 7.70 1.02
CA ILE A 296 -7.97 6.75 2.14
C ILE A 296 -7.89 7.47 3.49
N VAL A 297 -6.84 8.26 3.71
CA VAL A 297 -6.60 8.98 4.97
C VAL A 297 -6.44 10.48 4.72
N GLY A 298 -7.22 11.33 5.38
CA GLY A 298 -7.05 12.78 5.30
C GLY A 298 -5.71 13.22 5.85
N GLU A 299 -5.48 12.93 7.12
CA GLU A 299 -4.20 13.12 7.79
C GLU A 299 -3.75 11.86 8.55
N GLN A 300 -2.57 11.32 8.21
CA GLN A 300 -1.88 10.31 9.02
C GLN A 300 -0.85 11.02 9.90
N LYS A 301 -0.93 10.84 11.22
CA LYS A 301 -0.18 11.61 12.20
C LYS A 301 0.57 10.73 13.22
N ASN A 302 1.89 10.90 13.24
CA ASN A 302 2.86 10.51 14.25
C ASN A 302 2.95 9.01 14.60
N TYR A 303 1.97 8.18 14.28
CA TYR A 303 2.00 6.74 14.55
C TYR A 303 1.11 5.98 13.55
N GLY A 304 1.28 4.66 13.49
CA GLY A 304 0.59 3.81 12.53
C GLY A 304 1.17 3.89 11.12
N ALA A 305 0.45 3.29 10.16
CA ALA A 305 0.88 3.12 8.77
C ALA A 305 -0.35 3.05 7.86
N VAL A 306 -0.17 3.28 6.56
CA VAL A 306 -1.19 3.07 5.52
C VAL A 306 -0.65 2.07 4.51
N SER A 307 -1.32 0.93 4.32
CA SER A 307 -0.73 -0.19 3.58
C SER A 307 -1.71 -0.99 2.72
N GLY A 308 -1.38 -1.30 1.47
CA GLY A 308 -2.22 -2.12 0.58
C GLY A 308 -3.61 -1.54 0.24
N CYS A 309 -3.83 -0.24 0.48
CA CYS A 309 -5.13 0.40 0.29
C CYS A 309 -5.34 0.88 -1.16
N THR A 310 -6.59 0.86 -1.65
CA THR A 310 -6.93 1.18 -3.05
C THR A 310 -7.89 2.37 -3.15
N ASN A 311 -7.60 3.35 -4.00
CA ASN A 311 -8.50 4.48 -4.25
C ASN A 311 -8.85 4.63 -5.75
N SER A 312 -10.15 4.54 -6.04
CA SER A 312 -10.75 4.89 -7.33
C SER A 312 -11.75 6.04 -7.25
N GLY A 313 -12.10 6.49 -6.03
CA GLY A 313 -12.95 7.67 -5.80
C GLY A 313 -12.20 8.98 -6.07
N ALA A 314 -12.80 9.88 -6.85
CA ALA A 314 -12.23 11.19 -7.17
C ALA A 314 -11.94 12.02 -5.89
N VAL A 315 -10.74 12.59 -5.80
CA VAL A 315 -10.28 13.34 -4.62
C VAL A 315 -10.11 14.81 -4.98
N SER A 316 -10.95 15.69 -4.40
CA SER A 316 -10.94 17.11 -4.71
C SER A 316 -11.03 18.03 -3.49
N THR A 317 -10.52 19.26 -3.63
CA THR A 317 -10.91 20.38 -2.77
C THR A 317 -10.99 21.72 -3.49
N SER A 318 -11.97 22.54 -3.09
CA SER A 318 -12.10 23.94 -3.52
C SER A 318 -11.11 24.89 -2.85
N ASN A 319 -10.43 24.47 -1.77
CA ASN A 319 -9.50 25.32 -1.03
C ASN A 319 -8.09 25.25 -1.63
N ALA A 320 -7.71 26.26 -2.43
CA ALA A 320 -6.37 26.37 -3.01
C ALA A 320 -5.24 26.50 -1.98
N GLY A 321 -5.54 26.84 -0.72
CA GLY A 321 -4.57 26.90 0.39
C GLY A 321 -4.38 25.59 1.16
N ALA A 322 -5.06 24.50 0.77
CA ALA A 322 -4.93 23.19 1.43
C ALA A 322 -3.48 22.67 1.38
N TYR A 323 -2.97 22.13 2.48
CA TYR A 323 -1.55 21.78 2.61
C TYR A 323 -1.19 20.44 1.96
N GLY A 324 -2.14 19.54 1.73
CA GLY A 324 -1.86 18.26 1.10
C GLY A 324 -3.12 17.50 0.66
N ILE A 325 -3.19 17.18 -0.63
CA ILE A 325 -4.24 16.32 -1.20
C ILE A 325 -3.58 15.11 -1.86
N GLY A 326 -3.98 13.91 -1.47
CA GLY A 326 -3.37 12.67 -1.94
C GLY A 326 -4.39 11.69 -2.51
N GLY A 327 -4.00 10.94 -3.54
CA GLY A 327 -4.78 9.78 -3.98
C GLY A 327 -4.95 8.71 -2.89
N ILE A 328 -4.05 8.65 -1.89
CA ILE A 328 -4.15 7.77 -0.72
C ILE A 328 -4.14 8.58 0.59
N VAL A 329 -3.10 9.40 0.84
CA VAL A 329 -2.94 10.18 2.08
C VAL A 329 -2.86 11.67 1.79
N GLY A 330 -3.73 12.51 2.36
CA GLY A 330 -3.68 13.96 2.18
C GLY A 330 -2.39 14.56 2.74
N TRP A 331 -2.17 14.40 4.04
CA TRP A 331 -0.93 14.78 4.72
C TRP A 331 -0.42 13.65 5.63
N ALA A 332 0.82 13.20 5.41
CA ALA A 332 1.54 12.35 6.34
C ALA A 332 2.51 13.21 7.15
N ARG A 333 2.46 13.17 8.50
CA ARG A 333 3.37 13.96 9.36
C ARG A 333 3.89 13.20 10.57
N TYR A 334 5.19 13.34 10.83
CA TYR A 334 5.85 12.82 12.03
C TYR A 334 6.47 13.98 12.84
N ASP A 335 5.77 14.47 13.86
CA ASP A 335 6.21 15.58 14.73
C ASP A 335 7.41 15.22 15.66
N GLY A 336 8.16 14.15 15.37
CA GLY A 336 9.23 13.63 16.23
C GLY A 336 8.70 12.89 17.46
N ALA A 337 9.60 12.62 18.41
CA ALA A 337 9.27 12.09 19.75
C ALA A 337 8.70 13.18 20.68
N ALA A 338 7.77 14.00 20.18
CA ALA A 338 7.24 15.15 20.90
C ALA A 338 6.38 14.70 22.11
N PRO A 339 6.57 15.25 23.33
CA PRO A 339 5.90 14.79 24.55
C PRO A 339 4.36 14.85 24.58
N ALA A 340 3.72 15.40 23.55
CA ALA A 340 2.27 15.41 23.39
C ALA A 340 1.69 14.07 22.87
N TYR A 341 2.53 13.14 22.44
CA TYR A 341 2.14 11.85 21.86
C TYR A 341 2.72 10.70 22.67
N ALA A 342 1.85 9.82 23.19
CA ALA A 342 2.29 8.70 24.02
C ALA A 342 2.89 7.54 23.20
N ALA A 343 2.53 7.45 21.91
CA ALA A 343 3.20 6.61 20.92
C ALA A 343 3.59 7.48 19.72
N SER A 344 4.81 7.30 19.21
CA SER A 344 5.29 8.00 18.01
C SER A 344 6.29 7.14 17.22
N ALA A 345 6.16 7.08 15.89
CA ALA A 345 7.09 6.43 14.97
C ALA A 345 7.00 7.10 13.57
N PRO A 346 8.08 7.05 12.75
CA PRO A 346 8.01 7.45 11.34
C PRO A 346 6.88 6.73 10.60
N ILE A 347 6.19 7.43 9.71
CA ILE A 347 5.02 6.88 9.01
C ILE A 347 5.46 6.08 7.78
N THR A 348 4.82 4.94 7.53
CA THR A 348 4.96 4.23 6.25
C THR A 348 3.67 4.30 5.43
N VAL A 349 3.81 4.55 4.13
CA VAL A 349 2.74 4.47 3.13
C VAL A 349 3.20 3.50 2.04
N THR A 350 2.67 2.27 2.05
CA THR A 350 3.26 1.17 1.25
C THR A 350 2.25 0.31 0.50
N GLY A 351 2.62 -0.16 -0.69
CA GLY A 351 1.80 -1.09 -1.48
C GLY A 351 0.41 -0.56 -1.88
N CYS A 352 0.13 0.73 -1.73
CA CYS A 352 -1.17 1.34 -2.00
C CYS A 352 -1.32 1.70 -3.48
N ALA A 353 -2.55 1.71 -4.00
CA ALA A 353 -2.85 1.96 -5.40
C ALA A 353 -3.91 3.06 -5.60
N ASN A 354 -3.59 4.12 -6.35
CA ASN A 354 -4.56 5.16 -6.72
C ASN A 354 -4.77 5.20 -8.24
N SER A 355 -6.02 5.13 -8.68
CA SER A 355 -6.42 5.36 -10.09
C SER A 355 -7.22 6.64 -10.29
N ALA A 356 -7.60 7.34 -9.22
CA ALA A 356 -8.46 8.51 -9.28
C ALA A 356 -7.70 9.80 -9.61
N SER A 357 -8.39 10.77 -10.21
CA SER A 357 -7.88 12.13 -10.36
C SER A 357 -7.80 12.86 -9.01
N VAL A 358 -6.77 13.70 -8.87
CA VAL A 358 -6.45 14.43 -7.63
C VAL A 358 -6.40 15.93 -7.93
N GLN A 359 -7.23 16.75 -7.29
CA GLN A 359 -7.38 18.17 -7.66
C GLN A 359 -7.55 19.14 -6.48
N GLY A 360 -6.74 20.20 -6.46
CA GLY A 360 -6.93 21.38 -5.61
C GLY A 360 -5.68 21.74 -4.80
N GLY A 361 -5.86 22.62 -3.81
CA GLY A 361 -4.83 22.89 -2.78
C GLY A 361 -3.52 23.50 -3.26
N SER A 362 -2.57 23.53 -2.33
CA SER A 362 -1.18 23.93 -2.53
C SER A 362 -0.35 22.75 -3.03
N CYS A 363 -0.58 21.55 -2.48
CA CYS A 363 0.20 20.35 -2.77
C CYS A 363 -0.72 19.19 -3.17
N ALA A 364 -0.46 18.54 -4.32
CA ALA A 364 -1.22 17.36 -4.77
C ALA A 364 -0.31 16.20 -5.20
N GLY A 365 -0.56 15.00 -4.68
CA GLY A 365 0.21 13.80 -4.98
C GLY A 365 -0.66 12.62 -5.38
N GLY A 366 -0.17 11.79 -6.32
CA GLY A 366 -0.90 10.58 -6.72
C GLY A 366 -1.05 9.56 -5.60
N ILE A 367 -0.13 9.53 -4.62
CA ILE A 367 -0.23 8.72 -3.40
C ILE A 367 -0.33 9.62 -2.16
N VAL A 368 0.67 10.48 -1.89
CA VAL A 368 0.73 11.36 -0.71
C VAL A 368 0.73 12.84 -1.12
N GLY A 369 -0.20 13.65 -0.61
CA GLY A 369 -0.26 15.08 -0.93
C GLY A 369 0.94 15.87 -0.43
N THR A 370 1.22 15.77 0.87
CA THR A 370 2.43 16.30 1.51
C THR A 370 2.98 15.28 2.49
N PHE A 371 4.30 15.14 2.57
CA PHE A 371 4.99 14.35 3.59
C PHE A 371 5.86 15.27 4.47
N TYR A 372 5.72 15.17 5.79
CA TYR A 372 6.42 16.02 6.78
C TYR A 372 7.33 15.22 7.73
N ASN A 373 8.57 15.71 7.89
CA ASN A 373 9.67 15.20 8.70
C ASN A 373 10.23 13.83 8.31
N ALA A 374 9.52 12.73 8.61
CA ALA A 374 10.10 11.40 8.42
C ALA A 374 9.13 10.25 8.19
N GLY A 375 9.57 9.33 7.32
CA GLY A 375 8.83 8.15 6.93
C GLY A 375 9.24 7.61 5.57
N THR A 376 8.53 6.58 5.10
CA THR A 376 8.80 5.89 3.85
C THR A 376 7.56 5.81 2.98
N VAL A 377 7.71 6.14 1.70
CA VAL A 377 6.70 5.90 0.64
C VAL A 377 7.30 4.92 -0.35
N SER A 378 6.89 3.65 -0.31
CA SER A 378 7.45 2.60 -1.18
C SER A 378 6.49 1.48 -1.59
N GLY A 379 6.71 0.89 -2.75
CA GLY A 379 5.85 -0.17 -3.30
C GLY A 379 4.51 0.31 -3.86
N ASN A 380 4.25 1.62 -3.94
CA ASN A 380 2.94 2.16 -4.32
C ASN A 380 2.79 2.31 -5.85
N ALA A 381 1.54 2.31 -6.33
CA ALA A 381 1.21 2.46 -7.75
C ALA A 381 0.17 3.57 -7.99
N ASN A 382 0.53 4.60 -8.74
CA ASN A 382 -0.37 5.66 -9.18
C ASN A 382 -0.65 5.56 -10.69
N THR A 383 -1.93 5.56 -11.05
CA THR A 383 -2.41 5.58 -12.44
C THR A 383 -3.45 6.70 -12.66
N ALA A 384 -3.41 7.77 -11.88
CA ALA A 384 -4.31 8.91 -12.01
C ALA A 384 -4.27 9.51 -13.43
N ALA A 385 -5.43 9.78 -14.02
CA ALA A 385 -5.52 10.46 -15.32
C ALA A 385 -5.03 11.92 -15.26
N SER A 386 -5.10 12.55 -14.09
CA SER A 386 -4.59 13.92 -13.85
C SER A 386 -4.34 14.17 -12.37
N ILE A 387 -3.36 15.05 -12.09
CA ILE A 387 -3.01 15.54 -10.74
C ILE A 387 -2.84 17.06 -10.85
N ALA A 388 -3.52 17.86 -10.03
CA ALA A 388 -3.50 19.32 -10.16
C ALA A 388 -3.50 20.04 -8.81
N SER A 389 -2.63 21.04 -8.66
CA SER A 389 -2.55 21.94 -7.49
C SER A 389 -2.11 23.36 -7.89
N SER A 390 -2.10 24.27 -6.92
CA SER A 390 -1.67 25.66 -7.12
C SER A 390 -0.15 25.88 -6.98
N ASN A 391 0.60 25.03 -6.27
CA ASN A 391 2.05 25.22 -6.06
C ASN A 391 2.89 23.97 -6.40
N PHE A 392 2.63 22.83 -5.74
CA PHE A 392 3.50 21.64 -5.75
C PHE A 392 2.75 20.38 -6.20
N ALA A 393 3.31 19.56 -7.09
CA ALA A 393 2.70 18.27 -7.45
C ALA A 393 3.67 17.16 -7.87
N GLY A 394 3.27 15.90 -7.68
CA GLY A 394 4.05 14.73 -8.07
C GLY A 394 3.20 13.47 -8.25
N GLY A 395 3.65 12.54 -9.11
CA GLY A 395 2.93 11.28 -9.37
C GLY A 395 2.82 10.36 -8.15
N ILE A 396 3.72 10.50 -7.18
CA ILE A 396 3.73 9.77 -5.91
C ILE A 396 3.53 10.74 -4.75
N VAL A 397 4.45 11.70 -4.55
CA VAL A 397 4.41 12.67 -3.46
C VAL A 397 4.31 14.10 -3.99
N GLY A 398 3.31 14.86 -3.56
CA GLY A 398 3.08 16.23 -4.03
C GLY A 398 4.11 17.24 -3.52
N ASN A 399 4.46 17.16 -2.23
CA ASN A 399 5.45 18.02 -1.59
C ASN A 399 6.21 17.28 -0.46
N LEU A 400 7.51 17.51 -0.37
CA LEU A 400 8.40 16.97 0.65
C LEU A 400 8.85 18.11 1.58
N GLN A 401 8.74 17.93 2.89
CA GLN A 401 9.06 18.96 3.89
C GLN A 401 9.74 18.33 5.10
N ASN A 402 10.97 18.72 5.43
CA ASN A 402 11.69 18.20 6.60
C ASN A 402 11.93 19.31 7.63
N ALA A 403 12.19 18.90 8.87
CA ALA A 403 12.98 19.67 9.81
C ALA A 403 14.48 19.49 9.47
N ASP A 404 15.36 20.04 10.31
CA ASP A 404 16.78 19.66 10.26
C ASP A 404 16.90 18.16 10.63
N ILE A 405 17.57 17.34 9.82
CA ILE A 405 17.69 15.90 10.08
C ILE A 405 18.36 15.59 11.43
N SER A 406 19.20 16.50 11.95
CA SER A 406 19.79 16.40 13.29
C SER A 406 18.80 16.60 14.44
N SER A 407 17.56 17.01 14.15
CA SER A 407 16.46 17.09 15.12
C SER A 407 15.60 15.81 15.20
N LEU A 408 15.82 14.85 14.30
CA LEU A 408 15.15 13.55 14.30
C LEU A 408 15.88 12.54 15.22
N PRO A 409 15.21 11.50 15.73
CA PRO A 409 15.87 10.42 16.46
C PRO A 409 16.89 9.69 15.58
N SER A 410 18.00 9.23 16.15
CA SER A 410 19.06 8.50 15.42
C SER A 410 18.63 7.16 14.80
N THR A 411 17.41 6.69 15.10
CA THR A 411 16.74 5.56 14.42
C THR A 411 16.13 5.95 13.07
N VAL A 412 16.31 7.19 12.60
CA VAL A 412 15.68 7.79 11.42
C VAL A 412 16.78 8.39 10.52
N PRO A 413 17.55 7.56 9.78
CA PRO A 413 18.81 7.99 9.16
C PRO A 413 18.68 8.91 7.95
N GLU A 414 17.53 8.91 7.26
CA GLU A 414 17.32 9.61 5.97
C GLU A 414 16.17 10.63 5.98
N GLY A 415 15.47 10.82 7.11
CA GLY A 415 14.26 11.63 7.14
C GLY A 415 13.13 11.01 6.31
N ILE A 416 12.89 11.53 5.10
CA ILE A 416 11.84 11.03 4.19
C ILE A 416 12.46 10.29 3.00
N LEU A 417 12.04 9.05 2.82
CA LEU A 417 12.47 8.15 1.75
C LEU A 417 11.30 7.86 0.78
N VAL A 418 11.45 8.20 -0.49
CA VAL A 418 10.48 7.91 -1.56
C VAL A 418 11.17 7.01 -2.59
N GLU A 419 10.96 5.69 -2.48
CA GLU A 419 11.67 4.68 -3.26
C GLU A 419 10.74 3.59 -3.79
N ASN A 420 11.11 2.94 -4.90
CA ASN A 420 10.41 1.77 -5.42
C ASN A 420 8.89 1.96 -5.61
N ASN A 421 8.47 3.09 -6.18
CA ASN A 421 7.07 3.35 -6.55
C ASN A 421 6.90 3.50 -8.07
N VAL A 422 5.68 3.28 -8.54
CA VAL A 422 5.30 3.43 -9.95
C VAL A 422 4.28 4.55 -10.14
N SER A 423 4.52 5.46 -11.07
CA SER A 423 3.52 6.43 -11.52
C SER A 423 3.39 6.43 -13.04
N THR A 424 2.23 6.03 -13.55
CA THR A 424 1.91 6.09 -14.99
C THR A 424 1.35 7.45 -15.41
N THR A 425 1.08 8.36 -14.48
CA THR A 425 0.61 9.73 -14.80
C THR A 425 1.75 10.51 -15.48
N PRO A 426 1.61 10.91 -16.76
CA PRO A 426 2.69 11.61 -17.46
C PRO A 426 2.84 13.05 -16.97
N LEU A 427 4.05 13.60 -17.05
CA LEU A 427 4.39 14.91 -16.48
C LEU A 427 3.59 16.09 -17.08
N ASN A 428 2.98 15.93 -18.26
CA ASN A 428 2.06 16.90 -18.86
C ASN A 428 0.63 16.84 -18.29
N ALA A 429 0.20 15.72 -17.70
CA ALA A 429 -1.06 15.58 -16.96
C ALA A 429 -0.96 16.02 -15.49
N ILE A 430 0.26 16.25 -14.99
CA ILE A 430 0.54 16.87 -13.70
C ILE A 430 0.54 18.41 -13.87
N THR A 431 -0.34 19.12 -13.16
CA THR A 431 -0.53 20.57 -13.29
C THR A 431 -0.21 21.28 -11.97
N ALA A 432 1.01 21.82 -11.86
CA ALA A 432 1.44 22.73 -10.80
C ALA A 432 2.64 23.55 -11.31
N PRO A 433 2.93 24.74 -10.74
CA PRO A 433 4.14 25.50 -11.04
C PRO A 433 5.44 24.74 -10.74
N LEU A 434 5.45 23.95 -9.66
CA LEU A 434 6.59 23.14 -9.22
C LEU A 434 6.15 21.67 -9.21
N LYS A 435 6.77 20.84 -10.05
CA LYS A 435 6.33 19.44 -10.22
C LYS A 435 7.44 18.48 -10.62
N GLY A 436 7.28 17.21 -10.24
CA GLY A 436 8.11 16.09 -10.67
C GLY A 436 7.28 14.88 -11.12
N PRO A 437 7.86 13.89 -11.82
CA PRO A 437 7.14 12.68 -12.23
C PRO A 437 6.76 11.80 -11.03
N TYR A 438 7.57 11.79 -9.97
CA TYR A 438 7.37 10.96 -8.78
C TYR A 438 7.18 11.82 -7.52
N ALA A 439 8.23 12.53 -7.09
CA ALA A 439 8.14 13.56 -6.06
C ALA A 439 8.66 14.88 -6.60
N TYR A 440 8.14 16.01 -6.09
CA TYR A 440 8.83 17.28 -6.21
C TYR A 440 9.74 17.49 -4.99
N ASN A 441 11.04 17.63 -5.24
CA ASN A 441 12.08 17.81 -4.24
C ASN A 441 12.73 19.19 -4.43
N ASN A 442 12.61 20.05 -3.42
CA ASN A 442 13.09 21.45 -3.43
C ASN A 442 14.48 21.63 -2.78
N THR A 443 14.86 20.76 -1.85
CA THR A 443 16.21 20.68 -1.27
C THR A 443 16.72 19.24 -1.33
N PRO A 444 17.37 18.83 -2.44
CA PRO A 444 17.79 17.44 -2.66
C PRO A 444 18.79 16.85 -1.67
N SER A 445 19.35 17.65 -0.76
CA SER A 445 20.15 17.21 0.38
C SER A 445 19.33 16.62 1.54
N ASP A 446 18.01 16.89 1.58
CA ASP A 446 17.19 16.72 2.78
C ASP A 446 16.18 15.55 2.69
N PHE A 447 16.11 14.90 1.52
CA PHE A 447 15.17 13.83 1.18
C PHE A 447 15.75 12.85 0.16
N THR A 448 15.62 11.54 0.41
CA THR A 448 15.98 10.50 -0.57
C THR A 448 14.83 10.24 -1.54
N VAL A 449 15.05 10.45 -2.84
CA VAL A 449 14.09 10.12 -3.91
C VAL A 449 14.83 9.32 -4.99
N ARG A 450 14.62 8.00 -5.00
CA ARG A 450 15.38 7.03 -5.82
C ARG A 450 14.46 5.91 -6.34
N ASP A 451 14.92 5.08 -7.27
CA ASP A 451 14.24 3.82 -7.63
C ASP A 451 12.74 3.93 -7.99
N ASN A 452 12.26 5.07 -8.48
CA ASN A 452 10.88 5.27 -8.88
C ASN A 452 10.75 5.19 -10.42
N GLY A 453 9.71 4.52 -10.90
CA GLY A 453 9.54 4.18 -12.32
C GLY A 453 8.19 4.54 -12.92
N SER A 454 8.08 4.48 -14.24
CA SER A 454 6.82 4.63 -14.97
C SER A 454 6.04 3.30 -15.06
N ALA A 455 6.69 2.17 -14.78
CA ALA A 455 6.12 0.83 -14.74
C ALA A 455 6.83 -0.01 -13.66
N TRP A 456 6.22 -1.14 -13.27
CA TRP A 456 6.94 -2.20 -12.57
C TRP A 456 7.74 -2.97 -13.62
N VAL A 457 9.05 -3.15 -13.41
CA VAL A 457 9.96 -3.78 -14.38
C VAL A 457 10.46 -5.15 -13.95
N ALA A 458 10.54 -5.40 -12.64
CA ALA A 458 10.95 -6.70 -12.10
C ALA A 458 10.17 -7.12 -10.85
N GLN A 459 10.35 -8.37 -10.41
CA GLN A 459 9.77 -8.93 -9.19
C GLN A 459 10.69 -10.02 -8.60
N ALA A 460 10.96 -9.97 -7.29
CA ALA A 460 11.59 -11.07 -6.55
C ALA A 460 10.69 -11.50 -5.38
N GLY A 461 10.29 -12.78 -5.37
CA GLY A 461 9.29 -13.28 -4.41
C GLY A 461 7.97 -12.50 -4.51
N ALA A 462 7.57 -11.84 -3.43
CA ALA A 462 6.40 -10.96 -3.37
C ALA A 462 6.71 -9.48 -3.69
N THR A 463 7.98 -9.07 -3.70
CA THR A 463 8.39 -7.68 -3.91
C THR A 463 8.45 -7.37 -5.39
N ARG A 464 7.73 -6.34 -5.83
CA ARG A 464 7.85 -5.76 -7.18
C ARG A 464 8.84 -4.59 -7.16
N TYR A 465 9.49 -4.37 -8.29
CA TYR A 465 10.54 -3.37 -8.46
C TYR A 465 10.26 -2.43 -9.63
N ALA A 466 10.36 -1.13 -9.40
CA ALA A 466 10.16 -0.08 -10.40
C ALA A 466 11.45 0.26 -11.19
N THR A 467 12.61 -0.18 -10.69
CA THR A 467 13.93 -0.16 -11.34
C THR A 467 14.55 -1.57 -11.27
N LEU A 468 15.38 -1.94 -12.25
CA LEU A 468 16.15 -3.20 -12.16
C LEU A 468 17.36 -3.05 -11.23
N GLU A 469 17.89 -1.83 -11.10
CA GLU A 469 18.94 -1.44 -10.15
C GLU A 469 18.54 -1.72 -8.70
N GLY A 470 17.45 -1.11 -8.20
CA GLY A 470 16.90 -1.38 -6.87
C GLY A 470 16.48 -2.85 -6.64
N ALA A 471 16.20 -3.61 -7.69
CA ALA A 471 16.03 -5.07 -7.59
C ALA A 471 17.36 -5.77 -7.30
N PHE A 472 18.43 -5.45 -8.02
CA PHE A 472 19.78 -5.97 -7.76
C PHE A 472 20.30 -5.54 -6.38
N GLU A 473 20.05 -4.31 -5.95
CA GLU A 473 20.44 -3.84 -4.61
C GLU A 473 19.76 -4.62 -3.48
N THR A 474 18.44 -4.87 -3.58
CA THR A 474 17.63 -5.28 -2.42
C THR A 474 17.02 -6.68 -2.50
N ALA A 475 17.15 -7.39 -3.63
CA ALA A 475 16.69 -8.78 -3.73
C ALA A 475 17.41 -9.68 -2.71
N PRO A 476 16.69 -10.58 -2.00
CA PRO A 476 17.31 -11.51 -1.06
C PRO A 476 18.38 -12.40 -1.69
N ASP A 477 19.28 -12.90 -0.87
CA ASP A 477 20.26 -13.91 -1.28
C ASP A 477 19.58 -15.20 -1.78
N HIS A 478 20.23 -15.89 -2.73
CA HIS A 478 19.72 -17.02 -3.52
C HIS A 478 18.34 -16.79 -4.19
N SER A 479 17.92 -15.54 -4.43
CA SER A 479 16.59 -15.25 -5.00
C SER A 479 16.58 -15.06 -6.52
N THR A 480 15.39 -15.21 -7.12
CA THR A 480 15.15 -14.94 -8.55
C THR A 480 14.47 -13.58 -8.74
N ILE A 481 15.19 -12.65 -9.34
CA ILE A 481 14.67 -11.41 -9.94
C ILE A 481 14.08 -11.80 -11.30
N LYS A 482 12.76 -11.76 -11.44
CA LYS A 482 12.06 -11.96 -12.72
C LYS A 482 11.79 -10.61 -13.36
N LEU A 483 12.05 -10.45 -14.66
CA LEU A 483 11.48 -9.34 -15.42
C LEU A 483 9.95 -9.47 -15.50
N VAL A 484 9.25 -8.34 -15.56
CA VAL A 484 7.81 -8.26 -15.84
C VAL A 484 7.47 -7.27 -16.97
N SER A 485 8.49 -6.62 -17.55
CA SER A 485 8.45 -5.88 -18.81
C SER A 485 9.86 -5.87 -19.42
N SER A 486 9.98 -5.62 -20.74
CA SER A 486 11.27 -5.24 -21.32
C SER A 486 11.73 -3.89 -20.76
N VAL A 487 13.04 -3.70 -20.65
CA VAL A 487 13.67 -2.48 -20.13
C VAL A 487 14.76 -1.98 -21.09
N SER A 488 14.94 -0.67 -21.14
CA SER A 488 16.01 -0.01 -21.88
C SER A 488 16.82 0.93 -21.00
N ASP A 489 17.96 1.39 -21.51
CA ASP A 489 18.78 2.44 -20.91
C ASP A 489 19.24 2.13 -19.47
N GLN A 490 19.37 0.83 -19.13
CA GLN A 490 19.70 0.40 -17.77
C GLN A 490 21.17 0.72 -17.41
N PRO A 491 21.45 1.15 -16.17
CA PRO A 491 22.80 1.39 -15.67
C PRO A 491 23.56 0.07 -15.46
N THR A 492 24.82 0.15 -15.03
CA THR A 492 25.62 -1.04 -14.70
C THR A 492 25.12 -1.73 -13.43
N LEU A 493 24.31 -2.78 -13.62
CA LEU A 493 23.76 -3.60 -12.56
C LEU A 493 24.88 -4.40 -11.89
N SER A 494 25.03 -4.21 -10.58
CA SER A 494 26.19 -4.69 -9.82
C SER A 494 25.79 -5.68 -8.72
N VAL A 495 26.60 -6.73 -8.54
CA VAL A 495 26.62 -7.58 -7.34
C VAL A 495 28.03 -7.51 -6.74
N SER A 496 28.13 -7.17 -5.46
CA SER A 496 29.42 -6.83 -4.82
C SER A 496 29.47 -7.14 -3.32
N ASP A 497 28.49 -7.88 -2.81
CA ASP A 497 28.26 -8.16 -1.39
C ASP A 497 28.17 -9.67 -1.07
N GLY A 498 28.58 -10.52 -2.02
CA GLY A 498 28.63 -11.97 -1.85
C GLY A 498 27.34 -12.72 -2.20
N ARG A 499 26.23 -12.03 -2.50
CA ARG A 499 24.95 -12.69 -2.83
C ARG A 499 25.00 -13.52 -4.10
N GLU A 500 24.24 -14.62 -4.12
CA GLU A 500 23.92 -15.35 -5.34
C GLU A 500 22.52 -14.93 -5.85
N LEU A 501 22.44 -14.37 -7.05
CA LEU A 501 21.19 -13.91 -7.65
C LEU A 501 20.90 -14.64 -8.97
N THR A 502 19.61 -14.82 -9.30
CA THR A 502 19.16 -15.25 -10.62
C THR A 502 18.36 -14.15 -11.28
N LEU A 503 18.73 -13.72 -12.49
CA LEU A 503 17.93 -12.83 -13.33
C LEU A 503 17.18 -13.70 -14.36
N ASP A 504 15.86 -13.84 -14.22
CA ASP A 504 15.00 -14.54 -15.17
C ASP A 504 14.35 -13.51 -16.11
N LEU A 505 14.74 -13.55 -17.38
CA LEU A 505 14.28 -12.63 -18.42
C LEU A 505 12.81 -12.83 -18.80
N THR A 506 12.22 -14.01 -18.50
CA THR A 506 10.79 -14.34 -18.73
C THR A 506 10.20 -14.06 -20.13
N SER A 507 11.01 -13.92 -21.18
CA SER A 507 10.65 -13.46 -22.55
C SER A 507 10.56 -11.94 -22.73
N PHE A 508 11.25 -11.18 -21.88
CA PHE A 508 11.47 -9.75 -21.99
C PHE A 508 12.95 -9.44 -22.26
N ASN A 509 13.22 -8.27 -22.84
CA ASN A 509 14.56 -7.85 -23.24
C ASN A 509 15.16 -6.85 -22.25
N LEU A 510 16.48 -6.88 -22.10
CA LEU A 510 17.29 -6.01 -21.25
C LEU A 510 18.29 -5.23 -22.11
N PHE A 511 18.03 -3.95 -22.35
CA PHE A 511 18.98 -3.05 -22.99
C PHE A 511 19.62 -2.13 -21.94
N PHE A 512 20.96 -2.16 -21.89
CA PHE A 512 21.78 -1.26 -21.07
C PHE A 512 21.96 0.10 -21.74
N ALA A 513 22.39 1.11 -21.00
CA ALA A 513 23.00 2.31 -21.58
C ALA A 513 24.28 1.95 -22.36
N THR A 514 24.81 2.87 -23.17
CA THR A 514 26.02 2.66 -23.99
C THR A 514 27.26 2.32 -23.16
N ASP A 515 27.31 2.76 -21.90
CA ASP A 515 28.33 2.47 -20.88
C ASP A 515 27.79 1.61 -19.71
N GLY A 516 26.62 0.99 -19.88
CA GLY A 516 26.00 0.06 -18.93
C GLY A 516 26.35 -1.41 -19.18
N GLY A 517 26.23 -2.26 -18.16
CA GLY A 517 26.42 -3.71 -18.27
C GLY A 517 26.17 -4.49 -16.97
N LEU A 518 26.72 -5.70 -16.88
CA LEU A 518 26.69 -6.54 -15.67
C LEU A 518 28.05 -6.51 -14.97
N SER A 519 28.05 -6.26 -13.66
CA SER A 519 29.25 -6.14 -12.82
C SER A 519 29.16 -7.08 -11.61
N LEU A 520 30.21 -7.86 -11.33
CA LEU A 520 30.20 -8.89 -10.30
C LEU A 520 31.50 -8.97 -9.51
N GLN A 521 31.65 -8.10 -8.51
CA GLN A 521 32.86 -8.03 -7.69
C GLN A 521 32.95 -9.19 -6.69
N ASP A 522 31.83 -9.57 -6.07
CA ASP A 522 31.70 -10.70 -5.14
C ASP A 522 30.29 -11.29 -5.23
N GLY A 523 30.15 -12.60 -4.99
CA GLY A 523 28.92 -13.36 -5.22
C GLY A 523 28.80 -13.96 -6.63
N ALA A 524 27.57 -14.22 -7.06
CA ALA A 524 27.27 -14.84 -8.36
C ALA A 524 25.97 -14.32 -8.99
N LEU A 525 25.90 -14.30 -10.32
CA LEU A 525 24.69 -13.97 -11.08
C LEU A 525 24.44 -15.04 -12.14
N THR A 526 23.21 -15.54 -12.19
CA THR A 526 22.74 -16.49 -13.20
C THR A 526 21.65 -15.82 -14.04
N VAL A 527 21.93 -15.46 -15.30
CA VAL A 527 20.91 -14.93 -16.22
C VAL A 527 20.23 -16.09 -16.95
N THR A 528 18.90 -16.19 -16.87
CA THR A 528 18.07 -17.29 -17.36
C THR A 528 16.83 -16.79 -18.10
N GLY A 529 16.08 -17.71 -18.70
CA GLY A 529 14.89 -17.38 -19.51
C GLY A 529 15.25 -16.97 -20.94
N GLN A 530 14.23 -16.64 -21.73
CA GLN A 530 14.41 -16.11 -23.09
C GLN A 530 14.50 -14.59 -23.03
N GLY A 531 15.37 -13.98 -23.83
CA GLY A 531 15.41 -12.52 -23.99
C GLY A 531 16.75 -12.02 -24.56
N ASP A 532 16.72 -10.86 -25.20
CA ASP A 532 17.94 -10.20 -25.69
C ASP A 532 18.61 -9.40 -24.56
N VAL A 533 19.94 -9.46 -24.46
CA VAL A 533 20.75 -8.64 -23.54
C VAL A 533 21.85 -7.90 -24.33
N ALA A 534 21.73 -6.58 -24.45
CA ALA A 534 22.55 -5.75 -25.35
C ALA A 534 22.80 -4.34 -24.78
N THR A 535 23.76 -3.60 -25.33
CA THR A 535 23.91 -2.16 -25.07
C THR A 535 23.02 -1.32 -26.00
N ALA A 536 22.65 -0.13 -25.54
CA ALA A 536 22.01 0.89 -26.36
C ALA A 536 23.00 1.45 -27.39
N GLU A 537 22.71 1.14 -28.66
CA GLU A 537 23.27 1.68 -29.90
C GLU A 537 24.80 1.88 -29.95
N GLY A 538 25.46 0.92 -30.60
CA GLY A 538 26.83 1.07 -31.09
C GLY A 538 26.95 2.15 -32.18
N ALA A 539 28.17 2.40 -32.64
CA ALA A 539 28.52 3.57 -33.46
C ALA A 539 27.86 3.63 -34.87
N ASP A 540 27.09 2.62 -35.26
CA ASP A 540 26.31 2.58 -36.51
C ASP A 540 24.79 2.77 -36.31
N GLY A 541 24.33 3.01 -35.08
CA GLY A 541 22.92 3.16 -34.73
C GLY A 541 22.16 1.83 -34.58
N LYS A 542 22.83 0.75 -34.18
CA LYS A 542 22.19 -0.53 -33.82
C LYS A 542 22.66 -1.03 -32.45
N PRO A 543 21.82 -1.73 -31.67
CA PRO A 543 22.26 -2.38 -30.44
C PRO A 543 23.39 -3.38 -30.70
N GLU A 544 24.49 -3.29 -29.97
CA GLU A 544 25.52 -4.34 -29.95
C GLU A 544 25.18 -5.35 -28.84
N PRO A 545 24.99 -6.65 -29.16
CA PRO A 545 24.69 -7.65 -28.14
C PRO A 545 25.84 -7.76 -27.11
N LEU A 546 25.50 -7.87 -25.82
CA LEU A 546 26.45 -8.30 -24.79
C LEU A 546 26.38 -9.83 -24.64
N ALA A 547 25.16 -10.38 -24.67
CA ALA A 547 24.91 -11.81 -24.85
C ALA A 547 23.45 -12.05 -25.30
N THR A 548 23.21 -12.85 -26.33
CA THR A 548 21.87 -13.40 -26.59
C THR A 548 21.68 -14.67 -25.78
N VAL A 549 20.72 -14.68 -24.84
CA VAL A 549 20.35 -15.87 -24.06
C VAL A 549 19.16 -16.55 -24.75
N SER A 550 19.42 -17.70 -25.40
CA SER A 550 18.40 -18.46 -26.12
C SER A 550 18.19 -19.86 -25.52
N GLY A 551 16.93 -20.28 -25.46
CA GLY A 551 16.52 -21.55 -24.85
C GLY A 551 16.32 -21.44 -23.33
N THR A 552 16.39 -22.58 -22.63
CA THR A 552 16.44 -22.65 -21.16
C THR A 552 17.86 -22.37 -20.68
N GLY A 553 18.41 -21.20 -21.06
CA GLY A 553 19.80 -20.82 -20.85
C GLY A 553 20.16 -20.48 -19.40
N SER A 554 21.45 -20.56 -19.07
CA SER A 554 22.00 -19.95 -17.84
C SER A 554 23.40 -19.36 -18.07
N LEU A 555 23.52 -18.03 -18.16
CA LEU A 555 24.80 -17.34 -18.12
C LEU A 555 25.21 -17.15 -16.66
N ALA A 556 26.17 -17.94 -16.17
CA ALA A 556 26.61 -17.95 -14.78
C ALA A 556 27.94 -17.19 -14.62
N LEU A 557 27.86 -15.93 -14.20
CA LEU A 557 29.02 -15.07 -13.92
C LEU A 557 29.53 -15.32 -12.49
N LYS A 558 30.85 -15.49 -12.33
CA LYS A 558 31.52 -15.80 -11.06
C LYS A 558 32.76 -14.94 -10.84
N GLY A 559 32.62 -13.90 -10.00
CA GLY A 559 33.69 -13.14 -9.33
C GLY A 559 34.78 -12.49 -10.20
N GLY A 560 34.74 -11.15 -10.32
CA GLY A 560 35.84 -10.35 -10.84
C GLY A 560 35.48 -8.88 -11.14
N SER A 561 36.46 -7.98 -11.08
CA SER A 561 36.32 -6.62 -11.64
C SER A 561 36.50 -6.66 -13.16
N TYR A 562 35.43 -6.88 -13.90
CA TYR A 562 35.41 -7.07 -15.37
C TYR A 562 35.63 -5.77 -16.18
N ASN A 563 36.78 -5.11 -16.01
CA ASN A 563 37.23 -4.07 -16.94
C ASN A 563 37.96 -4.69 -18.14
N GLN A 564 37.21 -4.96 -19.22
CA GLN A 564 37.62 -5.27 -20.61
C GLN A 564 38.57 -6.48 -20.89
N ASP A 565 39.46 -6.90 -19.98
CA ASP A 565 40.62 -7.75 -20.30
C ASP A 565 40.51 -9.25 -19.90
N VAL A 566 39.34 -9.77 -19.53
CA VAL A 566 39.17 -11.19 -19.16
C VAL A 566 37.94 -11.82 -19.84
N ALA A 567 38.14 -12.95 -20.53
CA ALA A 567 37.09 -13.69 -21.23
C ALA A 567 36.06 -14.32 -20.26
N PRO A 568 34.78 -14.43 -20.63
CA PRO A 568 33.75 -14.97 -19.76
C PRO A 568 33.90 -16.47 -19.52
N TYR A 569 33.55 -16.90 -18.30
CA TYR A 569 33.39 -18.30 -17.96
C TYR A 569 32.00 -18.79 -18.43
N VAL A 570 31.98 -19.78 -19.31
CA VAL A 570 30.76 -20.49 -19.71
C VAL A 570 30.74 -21.86 -19.02
N ALA A 571 29.65 -22.16 -18.30
CA ALA A 571 29.51 -23.41 -17.55
C ALA A 571 29.29 -24.62 -18.48
N ASP A 572 29.79 -25.79 -18.08
CA ASP A 572 29.94 -27.03 -18.89
C ASP A 572 28.71 -27.51 -19.69
N SER A 573 27.49 -27.13 -19.31
CA SER A 573 26.23 -27.45 -20.02
C SER A 573 25.90 -26.49 -21.17
N TYR A 574 26.63 -25.39 -21.29
CA TYR A 574 26.47 -24.32 -22.27
C TYR A 574 27.77 -24.14 -23.06
N ALA A 575 27.69 -23.45 -24.19
CA ALA A 575 28.87 -23.08 -24.94
C ALA A 575 28.71 -21.74 -25.64
N GLU A 576 29.86 -21.11 -25.85
CA GLU A 576 30.02 -19.94 -26.71
C GLU A 576 29.81 -20.38 -28.16
N PHE A 577 28.94 -19.69 -28.91
CA PHE A 577 28.66 -19.98 -30.33
C PHE A 577 28.80 -18.72 -31.19
N VAL A 578 29.65 -18.80 -32.21
CA VAL A 578 29.96 -17.75 -33.19
C VAL A 578 29.29 -18.10 -34.53
N PRO A 579 28.31 -17.33 -35.01
CA PRO A 579 27.64 -17.60 -36.29
C PRO A 579 28.56 -17.58 -37.52
N ALA A 580 28.08 -18.12 -38.64
CA ALA A 580 28.88 -18.28 -39.87
C ALA A 580 29.04 -16.99 -40.73
N ASP A 581 28.37 -15.89 -40.39
CA ASP A 581 28.27 -14.70 -41.25
C ASP A 581 28.48 -13.38 -40.48
N THR A 582 29.70 -13.17 -39.99
CA THR A 582 30.15 -11.87 -39.45
C THR A 582 31.56 -11.53 -39.93
N ARG A 583 31.67 -10.60 -40.89
CA ARG A 583 32.94 -9.91 -41.24
C ARG A 583 33.12 -8.59 -40.49
N THR A 584 32.45 -8.46 -39.35
CA THR A 584 32.42 -7.27 -38.49
C THR A 584 32.56 -7.71 -37.04
N THR A 585 33.23 -6.88 -36.24
CA THR A 585 33.49 -7.15 -34.82
C THR A 585 32.22 -6.97 -33.98
N THR A 586 31.58 -8.09 -33.62
CA THR A 586 30.54 -8.17 -32.57
C THR A 586 30.61 -9.56 -31.91
N PRO A 587 30.13 -9.74 -30.67
CA PRO A 587 30.52 -10.88 -29.84
C PRO A 587 29.70 -12.15 -30.08
N PHE A 588 30.16 -13.20 -29.40
CA PHE A 588 29.57 -14.53 -29.34
C PHE A 588 28.16 -14.55 -28.73
N SER A 589 27.37 -15.56 -29.12
CA SER A 589 26.16 -15.96 -28.40
C SER A 589 26.49 -17.03 -27.35
N VAL A 590 25.66 -17.19 -26.31
CA VAL A 590 25.80 -18.28 -25.32
C VAL A 590 24.54 -19.14 -25.38
N VAL A 591 24.70 -20.38 -25.82
CA VAL A 591 23.59 -21.30 -26.11
C VAL A 591 23.84 -22.67 -25.45
N PRO A 592 22.84 -23.55 -25.30
CA PRO A 592 23.06 -24.90 -24.77
C PRO A 592 24.13 -25.64 -25.58
N ALA A 593 25.04 -26.37 -24.92
CA ALA A 593 26.17 -27.00 -25.61
C ALA A 593 25.72 -28.00 -26.70
N SER A 594 24.55 -28.62 -26.53
CA SER A 594 23.89 -29.45 -27.55
C SER A 594 23.45 -28.67 -28.80
N THR A 595 23.00 -27.43 -28.63
CA THR A 595 22.56 -26.55 -29.73
C THR A 595 23.78 -25.98 -30.45
N ALA A 596 24.76 -25.48 -29.71
CA ALA A 596 26.05 -25.04 -30.25
C ALA A 596 26.71 -26.13 -31.12
N LYS A 597 26.76 -27.38 -30.62
CA LYS A 597 27.33 -28.52 -31.36
C LYS A 597 26.47 -28.99 -32.55
N HIS A 598 25.17 -28.69 -32.59
CA HIS A 598 24.30 -29.01 -33.72
C HIS A 598 24.52 -28.08 -34.91
N ASP A 599 24.59 -26.77 -34.65
CA ASP A 599 24.60 -25.75 -35.70
C ASP A 599 26.02 -25.40 -36.20
N ALA A 600 27.06 -25.79 -35.46
CA ALA A 600 28.47 -25.53 -35.78
C ALA A 600 29.04 -26.32 -36.96
N ARG A 601 30.18 -25.82 -37.46
CA ARG A 601 31.09 -26.46 -38.43
C ARG A 601 32.49 -26.66 -37.87
N ALA A 602 32.82 -26.03 -36.74
CA ALA A 602 34.00 -26.33 -35.95
C ALA A 602 33.80 -25.97 -34.47
N ALA A 603 34.68 -26.46 -33.61
CA ALA A 603 34.88 -26.00 -32.24
C ALA A 603 36.36 -25.71 -31.98
N VAL A 604 36.64 -24.81 -31.04
CA VAL A 604 37.98 -24.45 -30.57
C VAL A 604 38.04 -24.71 -29.06
N HIS A 605 39.03 -25.47 -28.61
CA HIS A 605 39.27 -25.77 -27.21
C HIS A 605 40.60 -25.14 -26.79
N ASP A 606 40.56 -24.18 -25.86
CA ASP A 606 41.76 -23.48 -25.35
C ASP A 606 42.32 -24.06 -24.04
N GLY A 607 41.68 -25.11 -23.52
CA GLY A 607 42.01 -25.77 -22.25
C GLY A 607 41.27 -25.20 -21.04
N ALA A 608 40.57 -24.07 -21.18
CA ALA A 608 39.69 -23.48 -20.16
C ALA A 608 38.21 -23.52 -20.57
N LYS A 609 37.91 -23.39 -21.86
CA LYS A 609 36.55 -23.44 -22.44
C LYS A 609 36.53 -24.14 -23.81
N THR A 610 35.32 -24.32 -24.36
CA THR A 610 35.08 -24.73 -25.75
C THR A 610 34.18 -23.71 -26.44
N VAL A 611 34.63 -23.17 -27.57
CA VAL A 611 33.91 -22.20 -28.40
C VAL A 611 33.53 -22.86 -29.72
N TYR A 612 32.25 -22.84 -30.08
CA TYR A 612 31.74 -23.39 -31.32
C TYR A 612 31.58 -22.30 -32.38
N TYR A 613 31.81 -22.66 -33.65
CA TYR A 613 31.76 -21.74 -34.78
C TYR A 613 30.91 -22.33 -35.90
N GLY A 614 30.02 -21.52 -36.47
CA GLY A 614 29.28 -21.83 -37.70
C GLY A 614 30.14 -21.83 -38.97
N ASP A 615 31.35 -21.25 -38.89
CA ASP A 615 32.37 -21.30 -39.95
C ASP A 615 33.67 -21.92 -39.42
N ALA A 616 34.24 -22.84 -40.20
CA ALA A 616 35.51 -23.49 -39.88
C ALA A 616 36.71 -22.57 -40.13
N ASP A 617 36.64 -21.63 -41.07
CA ASP A 617 37.74 -20.68 -41.29
C ASP A 617 37.84 -19.65 -40.15
N ALA A 618 36.72 -19.14 -39.64
CA ALA A 618 36.66 -18.36 -38.41
C ALA A 618 37.27 -19.11 -37.20
N ALA A 619 36.95 -20.40 -37.02
CA ALA A 619 37.54 -21.23 -35.95
C ALA A 619 39.05 -21.40 -36.10
N ARG A 620 39.53 -21.66 -37.32
CA ARG A 620 40.97 -21.76 -37.63
C ARG A 620 41.70 -20.44 -37.34
N ALA A 621 41.12 -19.31 -37.71
CA ALA A 621 41.68 -17.99 -37.43
C ALA A 621 41.74 -17.70 -35.91
N ALA A 622 40.69 -18.03 -35.15
CA ALA A 622 40.64 -17.86 -33.71
C ALA A 622 41.68 -18.73 -32.98
N ALA A 623 41.81 -20.01 -33.35
CA ALA A 623 42.80 -20.91 -32.74
C ALA A 623 44.25 -20.49 -33.05
N MET A 624 44.52 -19.92 -34.24
CA MET A 624 45.84 -19.35 -34.55
C MET A 624 46.21 -18.13 -33.69
N ALA A 625 45.23 -17.43 -33.11
CA ALA A 625 45.44 -16.32 -32.20
C ALA A 625 45.60 -16.75 -30.72
N ALA A 626 45.28 -18.00 -30.37
CA ALA A 626 45.24 -18.51 -29.00
C ALA A 626 46.31 -19.61 -28.76
N PRO A 627 47.46 -19.29 -28.12
CA PRO A 627 48.55 -20.24 -27.93
C PRO A 627 48.15 -21.48 -27.10
N GLY A 628 48.07 -22.63 -27.77
CA GLY A 628 47.67 -23.91 -27.15
C GLY A 628 46.27 -24.38 -27.51
N ALA A 629 45.47 -23.56 -28.20
CA ALA A 629 44.13 -23.95 -28.64
C ALA A 629 44.14 -25.02 -29.75
N THR A 630 43.15 -25.91 -29.74
CA THR A 630 42.97 -26.96 -30.75
C THR A 630 41.60 -26.81 -31.44
N VAL A 631 41.52 -27.16 -32.74
CA VAL A 631 40.28 -27.09 -33.54
C VAL A 631 39.72 -28.51 -33.77
N GLU A 632 38.46 -28.75 -33.39
CA GLU A 632 37.64 -29.89 -33.83
C GLU A 632 36.77 -29.43 -35.01
N GLU A 633 37.05 -29.83 -36.24
CA GLU A 633 36.10 -29.61 -37.35
C GLU A 633 34.90 -30.55 -37.22
N LEU A 634 33.69 -29.98 -37.21
CA LEU A 634 32.44 -30.66 -36.92
C LEU A 634 31.69 -30.95 -38.23
N ASN A 635 31.60 -32.24 -38.57
CA ASN A 635 30.78 -32.70 -39.68
C ASN A 635 29.30 -32.38 -39.39
N ALA A 636 28.68 -31.59 -40.27
CA ALA A 636 27.25 -31.30 -40.18
C ALA A 636 26.41 -32.61 -40.19
N PRO A 637 25.29 -32.68 -39.45
CA PRO A 637 24.45 -33.88 -39.44
C PRO A 637 23.95 -34.22 -40.85
N SER A 638 24.41 -35.34 -41.40
CA SER A 638 23.88 -35.87 -42.66
C SER A 638 22.41 -36.22 -42.47
N THR A 639 21.53 -35.61 -43.25
CA THR A 639 20.11 -35.98 -43.27
C THR A 639 19.97 -37.48 -43.60
N PRO A 640 19.16 -38.26 -42.85
CA PRO A 640 19.01 -39.69 -43.14
C PRO A 640 18.43 -39.91 -44.53
N SER A 641 19.23 -40.51 -45.43
CA SER A 641 18.75 -40.95 -46.74
C SER A 641 17.93 -42.23 -46.61
N GLY A 642 16.85 -42.34 -47.38
CA GLY A 642 15.93 -43.46 -47.22
C GLY A 642 14.85 -43.54 -48.31
N ASN A 643 15.24 -43.97 -49.52
CA ASN A 643 14.83 -45.29 -49.99
C ASN A 643 15.59 -45.75 -51.24
N GLU A 644 15.67 -47.07 -51.42
CA GLU A 644 16.15 -47.72 -52.63
C GLU A 644 15.04 -47.80 -53.70
N GLY A 645 15.38 -47.97 -54.98
CA GLY A 645 14.38 -48.35 -55.99
C GLY A 645 14.75 -48.22 -57.47
N GLY A 646 15.28 -49.29 -58.06
CA GLY A 646 15.06 -49.61 -59.48
C GLY A 646 16.17 -49.24 -60.49
N GLU A 647 16.47 -50.19 -61.38
CA GLU A 647 17.37 -50.04 -62.52
C GLU A 647 16.64 -49.41 -63.72
N GLY A 648 17.33 -48.62 -64.57
CA GLY A 648 16.72 -48.07 -65.80
C GLY A 648 17.64 -47.15 -66.61
N ASN A 649 18.29 -47.68 -67.63
CA ASN A 649 19.15 -46.97 -68.60
C ASN A 649 18.81 -47.47 -70.02
N PRO A 650 19.07 -46.75 -71.14
CA PRO A 650 19.40 -45.32 -71.35
C PRO A 650 18.35 -44.57 -72.22
N GLY A 651 18.50 -43.24 -72.37
CA GLY A 651 17.79 -42.45 -73.40
C GLY A 651 18.48 -41.09 -73.66
N GLY A 652 18.73 -40.75 -74.93
CA GLY A 652 19.45 -39.53 -75.34
C GLY A 652 18.57 -38.26 -75.42
N GLY A 653 19.09 -37.11 -75.86
CA GLY A 653 20.48 -36.81 -76.25
C GLY A 653 20.60 -35.48 -77.03
N GLN A 654 21.83 -35.17 -77.48
CA GLN A 654 22.22 -34.14 -78.48
C GLN A 654 22.02 -32.63 -78.18
N THR A 655 23.16 -31.91 -78.21
CA THR A 655 23.41 -30.58 -78.84
C THR A 655 22.67 -29.32 -78.34
N GLY A 656 23.29 -28.13 -78.30
CA GLY A 656 24.69 -27.79 -78.62
C GLY A 656 25.01 -26.27 -78.56
N THR A 657 26.24 -25.94 -78.96
CA THR A 657 26.82 -24.65 -79.42
C THR A 657 25.85 -23.57 -79.95
N GLY A 658 26.11 -22.25 -79.87
CA GLY A 658 27.26 -21.49 -79.35
C GLY A 658 27.39 -20.08 -80.01
N ASP A 659 28.19 -19.18 -79.42
CA ASP A 659 28.83 -17.95 -79.95
C ASP A 659 28.05 -16.79 -80.66
N ASN A 660 28.23 -15.58 -80.09
CA ASN A 660 28.62 -14.29 -80.71
C ASN A 660 27.82 -13.60 -81.86
N GLY A 661 27.26 -12.41 -81.53
CA GLY A 661 27.78 -11.13 -82.07
C GLY A 661 26.89 -10.18 -82.92
N GLN A 662 26.84 -8.89 -82.53
CA GLN A 662 26.53 -7.67 -83.35
C GLN A 662 25.09 -7.54 -83.93
N LEU A 663 24.47 -6.40 -84.27
CA LEU A 663 24.64 -4.91 -84.19
C LEU A 663 23.20 -4.32 -84.43
N SER A 664 22.78 -3.03 -84.33
CA SER A 664 23.30 -1.70 -83.94
C SER A 664 22.11 -0.70 -83.88
N GLY A 665 22.18 0.43 -83.13
CA GLY A 665 21.14 1.48 -83.25
C GLY A 665 21.28 2.73 -82.35
N SER A 666 21.49 3.88 -82.98
CA SER A 666 21.47 5.31 -82.56
C SER A 666 20.26 5.77 -81.70
N ALA A 667 20.24 6.96 -81.05
CA ALA A 667 20.94 8.23 -81.37
C ALA A 667 21.14 9.22 -80.18
N ASP A 668 21.93 10.26 -80.47
CA ASP A 668 22.26 11.51 -79.73
C ASP A 668 21.08 12.50 -79.47
N ALA A 669 21.15 13.56 -78.65
CA ALA A 669 22.02 13.96 -77.51
C ALA A 669 21.56 15.32 -76.89
N ASN A 670 22.38 15.87 -75.97
CA ASN A 670 22.63 17.30 -75.67
C ASN A 670 22.04 17.90 -74.36
N ALA A 671 22.62 19.01 -73.89
CA ALA A 671 22.58 19.43 -72.48
C ALA A 671 22.64 20.96 -72.23
N GLY A 672 22.33 21.35 -70.98
CA GLY A 672 22.98 22.49 -70.28
C GLY A 672 22.17 23.77 -70.05
N GLY A 673 22.55 24.52 -69.00
CA GLY A 673 22.36 25.98 -68.95
C GLY A 673 21.53 26.57 -67.80
N LYS A 674 22.20 27.33 -66.91
CA LYS A 674 21.60 28.23 -65.89
C LYS A 674 20.65 29.29 -66.47
N ALA A 675 19.69 29.76 -65.67
CA ALA A 675 19.53 31.20 -65.37
C ALA A 675 18.66 31.46 -64.11
N ASP A 676 18.81 32.67 -63.56
CA ASP A 676 18.17 33.26 -62.37
C ASP A 676 16.97 34.16 -62.76
N GLY A 677 16.19 34.72 -61.81
CA GLY A 677 15.39 35.94 -62.08
C GLY A 677 13.92 36.03 -61.62
N SER A 678 13.70 36.32 -60.33
CA SER A 678 12.83 37.40 -59.79
C SER A 678 11.37 37.68 -60.26
N THR A 679 10.48 37.72 -59.25
CA THR A 679 9.42 38.76 -58.95
C THR A 679 8.09 38.90 -59.73
N ALA A 680 7.01 38.56 -58.99
CA ALA A 680 5.90 39.44 -58.54
C ALA A 680 4.66 39.73 -59.43
N ALA A 681 3.53 39.97 -58.71
CA ALA A 681 2.26 40.58 -59.14
C ALA A 681 1.32 39.72 -60.04
N ASP A 682 -0.02 39.86 -60.03
CA ASP A 682 -0.89 40.76 -59.24
C ASP A 682 -2.36 40.24 -59.09
N ASP A 683 -3.18 41.03 -58.36
CA ASP A 683 -4.64 41.30 -58.56
C ASP A 683 -5.80 40.35 -58.12
N GLN A 684 -6.72 40.93 -57.31
CA GLN A 684 -8.21 40.98 -57.43
C GLN A 684 -9.08 39.68 -57.41
N THR A 685 -10.40 39.64 -57.14
CA THR A 685 -11.53 40.57 -56.78
C THR A 685 -12.65 39.70 -56.12
N ASP A 686 -13.72 40.18 -55.43
CA ASP A 686 -13.98 41.30 -54.50
C ASP A 686 -15.43 41.17 -53.89
N ASP A 687 -15.93 42.21 -53.23
CA ASP A 687 -17.35 42.64 -53.07
C ASP A 687 -18.22 42.29 -51.82
N ASN A 688 -19.11 43.24 -51.55
CA ASN A 688 -19.94 43.61 -50.37
C ASN A 688 -21.02 42.62 -49.85
N GLY A 689 -21.68 42.84 -48.69
CA GLY A 689 -21.45 43.86 -47.63
C GLY A 689 -22.66 44.27 -46.75
N THR A 690 -22.37 44.89 -45.59
CA THR A 690 -23.20 45.80 -44.75
C THR A 690 -24.41 45.32 -43.91
N LYS A 691 -24.28 45.42 -42.57
CA LYS A 691 -25.08 46.24 -41.58
C LYS A 691 -25.05 45.57 -40.19
N ASP A 692 -24.45 46.12 -39.13
CA ASP A 692 -24.46 47.47 -38.50
C ASP A 692 -25.56 47.67 -37.44
N SER A 693 -25.15 47.65 -36.17
CA SER A 693 -25.52 48.67 -35.17
C SER A 693 -24.51 48.61 -34.00
N GLY A 694 -24.17 49.77 -33.42
CA GLY A 694 -23.12 49.91 -32.39
C GLY A 694 -23.53 49.55 -30.96
N LYS A 695 -22.78 49.95 -29.92
CA LYS A 695 -21.90 51.13 -29.85
C LYS A 695 -20.90 51.09 -28.68
N ASP A 696 -19.87 51.93 -28.77
CA ASP A 696 -18.99 52.53 -27.73
C ASP A 696 -18.26 51.52 -26.78
N ASP A 697 -16.93 51.34 -26.76
CA ASP A 697 -15.76 52.27 -26.75
C ASP A 697 -15.69 53.09 -25.43
N ALA A 698 -14.57 53.24 -24.70
CA ALA A 698 -13.14 52.94 -24.92
C ALA A 698 -12.47 52.46 -23.59
N SER A 699 -11.15 52.32 -23.37
CA SER A 699 -9.93 52.65 -24.14
C SER A 699 -8.72 51.78 -23.71
N LYS A 700 -7.71 51.71 -24.59
CA LYS A 700 -6.32 51.22 -24.37
C LYS A 700 -5.45 52.37 -23.78
N PRO A 701 -4.21 52.17 -23.23
CA PRO A 701 -3.15 51.38 -23.87
C PRO A 701 -2.15 50.62 -22.96
N THR A 702 -1.18 49.98 -23.63
CA THR A 702 -0.10 49.12 -23.13
C THR A 702 1.15 49.87 -22.66
N ALA A 703 1.91 49.27 -21.73
CA ALA A 703 3.34 49.49 -21.56
C ALA A 703 4.07 48.16 -21.29
N LYS A 704 5.37 48.07 -21.60
CA LYS A 704 6.23 46.87 -21.39
C LYS A 704 7.41 47.23 -20.43
N PRO A 705 8.32 46.30 -20.10
CA PRO A 705 8.71 46.01 -18.73
C PRO A 705 9.82 46.91 -18.16
N SER A 706 9.99 46.86 -16.84
CA SER A 706 11.25 47.23 -16.18
C SER A 706 11.70 46.12 -15.21
N THR A 707 13.00 45.94 -15.08
CA THR A 707 13.65 45.06 -14.11
C THR A 707 14.08 45.86 -12.88
N THR A 708 14.13 45.22 -11.70
CA THR A 708 15.21 45.29 -10.70
C THR A 708 14.89 44.34 -9.53
N SER A 709 15.91 43.79 -8.89
CA SER A 709 15.83 42.87 -7.74
C SER A 709 15.34 43.52 -6.43
N GLY A 710 14.60 42.77 -5.62
CA GLY A 710 14.26 43.15 -4.24
C GLY A 710 13.90 41.94 -3.38
N THR A 711 14.71 41.67 -2.35
CA THR A 711 14.55 40.54 -1.41
C THR A 711 13.21 40.52 -0.69
N HIS A 712 12.49 39.40 -0.74
CA HIS A 712 11.40 39.10 0.21
C HIS A 712 11.90 38.15 1.31
N GLY A 713 11.73 38.55 2.56
CA GLY A 713 12.12 37.75 3.73
C GLY A 713 11.06 36.74 4.16
N TYR A 714 11.49 35.58 4.63
CA TYR A 714 10.61 34.58 5.23
C TYR A 714 9.99 35.09 6.54
N HIS A 715 8.67 35.31 6.54
CA HIS A 715 7.91 35.52 7.76
C HIS A 715 7.75 34.18 8.51
N ARG A 716 8.49 34.00 9.61
CA ARG A 716 8.20 32.94 10.59
C ARG A 716 6.84 33.21 11.25
N SER A 717 5.88 32.33 11.04
CA SER A 717 4.59 32.34 11.75
C SER A 717 4.59 31.25 12.83
N SER A 718 4.87 31.64 14.08
CA SER A 718 4.91 30.74 15.22
C SER A 718 3.60 30.80 16.03
N THR A 719 2.60 30.01 15.64
CA THR A 719 1.33 29.92 16.38
C THR A 719 1.48 28.98 17.58
N ALA A 720 1.80 29.54 18.76
CA ALA A 720 1.96 28.75 19.98
C ALA A 720 0.63 28.22 20.52
N TYR A 721 0.48 26.89 20.61
CA TYR A 721 -0.64 26.26 21.30
C TYR A 721 -0.40 26.30 22.82
N ARG A 722 -1.41 26.69 23.61
CA ARG A 722 -1.29 26.77 25.08
C ARG A 722 -1.38 25.39 25.71
N GLY A 723 -0.50 25.12 26.67
CA GLY A 723 -0.42 23.83 27.37
C GLY A 723 -1.49 23.59 28.43
N VAL A 724 -1.56 22.33 28.87
CA VAL A 724 -2.36 21.83 30.00
C VAL A 724 -1.35 21.31 31.06
N PRO A 725 -1.58 21.53 32.37
CA PRO A 725 -0.51 21.44 33.37
C PRO A 725 -0.06 20.01 33.72
N GLN A 726 1.17 19.90 34.21
CA GLN A 726 1.78 18.66 34.72
C GLN A 726 1.29 18.31 36.13
N THR A 727 1.04 17.02 36.36
CA THR A 727 1.16 16.38 37.68
C THR A 727 1.91 15.07 37.48
N GLY A 728 3.21 15.06 37.74
CA GLY A 728 4.00 13.82 37.79
C GLY A 728 4.01 13.26 39.20
N ASP A 729 4.23 11.95 39.31
CA ASP A 729 4.65 11.31 40.57
C ASP A 729 5.61 10.16 40.21
N ALA A 730 6.75 10.07 40.90
CA ALA A 730 7.94 9.35 40.40
C ALA A 730 8.20 8.07 41.20
N ALA A 731 7.73 6.91 40.71
CA ALA A 731 7.83 5.64 41.45
C ALA A 731 7.85 4.34 40.60
N THR A 732 8.38 4.34 39.36
CA THR A 732 8.36 3.11 38.52
C THR A 732 9.65 2.77 37.74
N ASP A 733 10.73 3.55 37.84
CA ASP A 733 12.01 3.27 37.16
C ASP A 733 12.86 2.22 37.92
N ALA A 734 12.42 0.96 37.94
CA ALA A 734 13.17 -0.13 38.59
C ALA A 734 12.92 -1.57 38.08
N LEU A 735 12.21 -1.82 36.97
CA LEU A 735 11.92 -3.21 36.55
C LEU A 735 11.69 -3.45 35.04
N LEU A 736 12.68 -3.14 34.18
CA LEU A 736 12.65 -3.57 32.77
C LEU A 736 14.06 -3.74 32.15
N ALA A 737 14.90 -4.54 32.82
CA ALA A 737 16.08 -5.16 32.23
C ALA A 737 15.94 -6.68 32.35
N VAL A 738 16.44 -7.43 31.36
CA VAL A 738 16.16 -8.87 31.11
C VAL A 738 14.73 -9.11 30.63
N GLY A 739 14.57 -9.42 29.34
CA GLY A 739 13.26 -9.69 28.72
C GLY A 739 13.26 -9.96 27.21
N ALA A 740 14.41 -10.23 26.61
CA ALA A 740 14.53 -10.60 25.19
C ALA A 740 14.58 -12.14 25.03
N LEU A 741 14.28 -12.61 23.81
CA LEU A 741 14.38 -14.00 23.32
C LEU A 741 13.25 -14.99 23.73
N ALA A 742 12.15 -14.99 22.95
CA ALA A 742 11.44 -16.21 22.54
C ALA A 742 10.54 -15.94 21.31
N ILE A 743 10.58 -16.81 20.29
CA ILE A 743 9.62 -16.86 19.17
C ILE A 743 9.25 -18.36 18.97
N VAL A 744 8.12 -18.62 18.30
CA VAL A 744 7.64 -19.94 17.83
C VAL A 744 6.96 -20.83 18.89
N SER A 745 5.64 -20.74 18.98
CA SER A 745 4.70 -21.80 18.57
C SER A 745 3.25 -21.39 18.82
N GLY A 746 2.31 -21.92 18.02
CA GLY A 746 0.89 -21.56 18.11
C GLY A 746 0.13 -22.37 19.17
N GLY A 747 -0.78 -21.71 19.90
CA GLY A 747 -1.70 -22.33 20.84
C GLY A 747 -2.60 -21.28 21.48
N ALA A 748 -3.92 -21.50 21.51
CA ALA A 748 -4.87 -20.55 22.07
C ALA A 748 -4.76 -20.48 23.60
N ALA A 749 -4.71 -19.27 24.16
CA ALA A 749 -4.64 -19.04 25.60
C ALA A 749 -5.57 -17.88 26.00
N ALA A 750 -6.77 -18.22 26.51
CA ALA A 750 -7.70 -17.23 27.06
C ALA A 750 -7.13 -16.63 28.36
N LEU A 751 -6.76 -15.35 28.34
CA LEU A 751 -6.04 -14.70 29.43
C LEU A 751 -6.99 -14.05 30.45
N ALA A 752 -7.42 -14.81 31.46
CA ALA A 752 -8.25 -14.31 32.56
C ALA A 752 -7.53 -13.19 33.36
N ARG A 753 -7.93 -11.93 33.17
CA ARG A 753 -7.35 -10.76 33.85
C ARG A 753 -8.04 -10.47 35.20
N ALA A 754 -7.41 -10.90 36.29
CA ALA A 754 -7.83 -10.49 37.64
C ALA A 754 -7.44 -9.02 37.93
N ARG A 755 -8.38 -8.07 37.79
CA ARG A 755 -8.21 -6.66 38.24
C ARG A 755 -8.66 -6.48 39.68
N VAL A 756 -7.79 -5.89 40.52
CA VAL A 756 -8.05 -5.65 41.94
C VAL A 756 -9.04 -4.48 42.13
N LYS A 757 -10.29 -4.78 42.49
CA LYS A 757 -11.25 -3.75 42.93
C LYS A 757 -10.83 -3.16 44.28
N ARG A 758 -10.40 -1.88 44.31
CA ARG A 758 -10.39 -1.09 45.55
C ARG A 758 -11.84 -0.81 45.98
N SER A 759 -12.25 -1.35 47.13
CA SER A 759 -13.59 -1.12 47.67
C SER A 759 -13.76 0.33 48.13
N ARG A 760 -14.71 1.07 47.54
CA ARG A 760 -15.25 2.29 48.15
C ARG A 760 -16.13 1.87 49.35
N THR A 761 -15.70 2.20 50.58
CA THR A 761 -16.64 2.36 51.70
C THR A 761 -17.33 3.73 51.59
N LYS A 762 -18.53 3.82 52.18
CA LYS A 762 -19.46 4.97 52.12
C LYS A 762 -18.80 6.32 52.39
#